data_AF-A0A6A6Q521-F1
#
_entry.id   AF-A0A6A6Q521-F1
#
_cell.length_a   1.000
_cell.length_b   1.000
_cell.length_c   1.000
_cell.angle_alpha   90.00
_cell.angle_beta   90.00
_cell.angle_gamma   90.00
#
_symmetry.space_group_name_H-M   'P 1'
#
loop_
_entity.id
_entity.type
_entity.pdbx_description
1 polymer ?
#
loop_
_entity_poly.entity_id
_entity_poly.type
_entity_poly.pdbx_seq_one_letter_code
_entity_poly.pdbx_strand_id
1 'polypeptide(L)'
;MPLKPRASLLYSIFNPPTNTTLRTRLAARSAGPRLTTRPITNMARSTLTTAFVAGDHTAPAANIKNTPAHRHSHSDYDTANTIEERKYLKTYGLMPPGIDTFEKQEERCLAQLNARKTPIDQYQYLSVLRNTNVNLFYRLLAHNVKELTPLIYTPTVGEACQRWSELYIQPEGLYLSFEDRGHLHQIIQNWPHDVEITVVTDGSRILGLGDLGINGMGIPVGKLSLYTACAGIHPLKTLPLCLDLGTSNEEFRNDPLYLGSRRDKVTPKEEEEFLDEMMAALTERWPGIVIQYEDFKNPFPALDRYQSTYTMFNDDIQGTGAVILGGFISAVKQSGIAAKEQRAVFLGAGSAGVGVAKQLTEFFMKEGLTEEEARKRFWLVDSQGLVTLDRPGKLADHKVYFARDDNNGKQIKSLEDVVDYVKPTILMGLSTIGGAFTPSILQKMAAMHERPVIFPLSNPSSKSECTFEDAVKHTKGRCLFASGSPFPTLQWNGEDLVPGQGNNMYVFPGIGLGAILSKAVNVTQNMIYASGEALADSLTSEEREKNWMYPDVRRIRDVSVVVTRGVIRQAQKDGVDRELALRNIGDAELEEYIRERMYDPFTEHEKVLREIRDITGSNGHAHTTSGANGVAHHSKRLRTNTDGSSVPAEVEGKER
;
A
#
# COMPACT_ATOMS: atom_id res chain seq x y z
N MET A 1 34.63 36.33 -7.13
CA MET A 1 34.86 35.63 -5.85
C MET A 1 33.51 35.16 -5.31
N PRO A 2 33.15 33.88 -5.42
CA PRO A 2 31.97 33.34 -4.77
C PRO A 2 32.34 32.43 -3.58
N LEU A 3 31.50 32.52 -2.57
CA LEU A 3 31.52 31.81 -1.30
C LEU A 3 31.29 30.31 -1.49
N LYS A 4 32.07 29.51 -0.75
CA LYS A 4 31.99 28.03 -0.67
C LYS A 4 30.64 27.58 -0.08
N PRO A 5 29.99 26.53 -0.63
CA PRO A 5 28.97 25.78 0.08
C PRO A 5 29.62 24.69 0.94
N ARG A 6 29.13 24.55 2.18
CA ARG A 6 29.52 23.52 3.14
C ARG A 6 29.10 22.12 2.65
N ALA A 7 30.03 21.18 2.77
CA ALA A 7 29.84 19.78 2.44
C ALA A 7 29.22 18.99 3.61
N SER A 8 28.37 18.04 3.23
CA SER A 8 28.21 16.66 3.73
C SER A 8 27.85 16.41 5.21
N LEU A 9 26.63 15.90 5.42
CA LEU A 9 26.30 15.01 6.54
C LEU A 9 25.91 13.64 5.94
N LEU A 10 26.86 12.70 5.84
CA LEU A 10 26.64 11.29 5.50
C LEU A 10 27.68 10.42 6.24
N TYR A 11 27.16 9.50 7.06
CA TYR A 11 27.76 8.31 7.69
C TYR A 11 28.89 8.43 8.76
N SER A 12 28.57 7.97 9.98
CA SER A 12 29.49 7.22 10.84
C SER A 12 28.74 6.28 11.81
N ILE A 13 28.87 4.96 11.65
CA ILE A 13 28.62 3.95 12.70
C ILE A 13 29.69 2.84 12.56
N PHE A 14 30.25 2.45 13.72
CA PHE A 14 31.02 1.25 14.11
C PHE A 14 32.52 1.41 14.47
N ASN A 15 32.78 1.48 15.79
CA ASN A 15 33.77 0.65 16.51
C ASN A 15 33.51 0.67 18.05
N PRO A 16 33.66 -0.47 18.78
CA PRO A 16 33.45 -0.58 20.24
C PRO A 16 34.74 -0.28 21.08
N PRO A 17 34.67 -0.22 22.44
CA PRO A 17 35.39 0.76 23.25
C PRO A 17 36.70 0.27 23.88
N THR A 18 37.53 1.23 24.30
CA THR A 18 38.62 1.00 25.27
C THR A 18 38.37 1.80 26.56
N ASN A 19 38.50 1.10 27.68
CA ASN A 19 38.42 1.55 29.06
C ASN A 19 39.36 2.74 29.36
N THR A 20 38.88 3.75 30.10
CA THR A 20 39.63 4.26 31.27
C THR A 20 38.74 5.05 32.24
N THR A 21 38.90 4.71 33.51
CA THR A 21 38.40 5.31 34.75
C THR A 21 38.73 6.79 34.95
N LEU A 22 37.84 7.56 35.58
CA LEU A 22 38.21 8.49 36.66
C LEU A 22 37.01 8.94 37.52
N ARG A 23 37.21 8.79 38.83
CA ARG A 23 36.38 9.24 39.96
C ARG A 23 36.35 10.77 40.03
N THR A 24 35.22 11.37 40.43
CA THR A 24 35.18 12.23 41.64
C THR A 24 33.76 12.52 42.14
N ARG A 25 33.68 12.63 43.47
CA ARG A 25 32.53 12.90 44.33
C ARG A 25 32.08 14.37 44.23
N LEU A 26 30.80 14.64 44.49
CA LEU A 26 30.39 15.68 45.44
C LEU A 26 28.94 15.47 45.87
N ALA A 27 28.76 15.46 47.19
CA ALA A 27 27.51 15.39 47.91
C ALA A 27 27.14 16.78 48.44
N ALA A 28 25.86 17.11 48.52
CA ALA A 28 25.33 17.90 49.64
C ALA A 28 23.79 17.85 49.68
N ARG A 29 23.29 17.63 50.91
CA ARG A 29 21.90 17.63 51.37
C ARG A 29 21.36 19.05 51.60
N SER A 30 20.04 19.22 51.51
CA SER A 30 19.17 19.92 52.49
C SER A 30 17.69 19.68 52.12
N ALA A 31 16.91 18.93 52.90
CA ALA A 31 16.11 19.33 54.07
C ALA A 31 14.97 20.34 53.76
N GLY A 32 13.72 19.91 53.96
CA GLY A 32 12.46 20.60 53.60
C GLY A 32 12.04 21.78 54.50
N PRO A 33 10.74 22.16 54.52
CA PRO A 33 9.75 21.35 55.23
C PRO A 33 8.34 21.23 54.60
N ARG A 34 7.60 20.23 55.12
CA ARG A 34 6.17 19.99 54.93
C ARG A 34 5.30 21.08 55.55
N LEU A 35 4.11 21.31 54.97
CA LEU A 35 2.93 21.79 55.69
C LEU A 35 1.66 21.08 55.21
N THR A 36 0.73 20.99 56.15
CA THR A 36 -0.33 20.00 56.33
C THR A 36 -1.66 20.29 55.64
N THR A 37 -2.42 19.20 55.44
CA THR A 37 -3.83 19.05 55.06
C THR A 37 -4.86 19.79 55.95
N ARG A 38 -5.98 20.27 55.37
CA ARG A 38 -7.38 19.80 55.62
C ARG A 38 -8.45 20.65 54.86
N PRO A 39 -9.69 20.13 54.67
CA PRO A 39 -10.58 20.42 53.55
C PRO A 39 -11.75 21.36 53.88
N ILE A 40 -12.39 21.95 52.86
CA ILE A 40 -13.65 22.70 52.99
C ILE A 40 -14.64 22.32 51.87
N THR A 41 -15.75 21.74 52.35
CA THR A 41 -17.13 21.56 51.89
C THR A 41 -17.68 22.18 50.58
N ASN A 42 -18.42 21.32 49.87
CA ASN A 42 -19.64 21.53 49.07
C ASN A 42 -20.24 22.95 49.00
N MET A 43 -20.35 23.51 47.80
CA MET A 43 -21.35 24.53 47.46
C MET A 43 -22.41 23.96 46.50
N ALA A 44 -23.65 24.17 46.90
CA ALA A 44 -24.87 23.73 46.25
C ALA A 44 -25.16 24.49 44.94
N ARG A 45 -25.76 23.77 43.99
CA ARG A 45 -26.35 24.30 42.76
C ARG A 45 -27.52 25.23 43.10
N SER A 46 -27.47 26.46 42.58
CA SER A 46 -28.61 27.38 42.57
C SER A 46 -29.53 27.00 41.40
N THR A 47 -30.78 26.69 41.74
CA THR A 47 -31.90 26.51 40.80
C THR A 47 -32.60 27.86 40.64
N LEU A 48 -32.56 28.40 39.42
CA LEU A 48 -33.40 29.51 38.97
C LEU A 48 -34.79 28.96 38.64
N THR A 49 -35.78 29.32 39.46
CA THR A 49 -37.21 29.06 39.24
C THR A 49 -37.79 30.18 38.38
N THR A 50 -38.04 29.94 37.10
CA THR A 50 -38.91 30.77 36.26
C THR A 50 -40.32 30.17 36.26
N ALA A 51 -41.27 30.90 36.82
CA ALA A 51 -42.68 30.55 36.78
C ALA A 51 -43.23 30.74 35.36
N PHE A 52 -43.75 29.66 34.77
CA PHE A 52 -44.57 29.72 33.57
C PHE A 52 -46.03 29.40 33.92
N VAL A 53 -46.90 30.27 33.43
CA VAL A 53 -48.36 30.26 33.52
C VAL A 53 -48.92 28.96 32.94
N ALA A 54 -49.80 28.30 33.70
CA ALA A 54 -50.52 27.11 33.26
C ALA A 54 -51.56 27.49 32.19
N GLY A 55 -51.31 27.06 30.95
CA GLY A 55 -52.31 26.96 29.91
C GLY A 55 -52.60 25.48 29.66
N ASP A 56 -53.88 25.10 29.75
CA ASP A 56 -54.39 23.76 29.43
C ASP A 56 -54.15 23.45 27.95
N HIS A 57 -53.08 22.72 27.66
CA HIS A 57 -52.92 21.98 26.42
C HIS A 57 -52.55 20.54 26.75
N THR A 58 -53.53 19.66 26.68
CA THR A 58 -53.33 18.21 26.68
C THR A 58 -52.62 17.80 25.40
N ALA A 59 -51.28 17.86 25.39
CA ALA A 59 -50.50 17.16 24.40
C ALA A 59 -50.68 15.64 24.62
N PRO A 60 -50.94 14.83 23.56
CA PRO A 60 -51.03 13.40 23.72
C PRO A 60 -49.66 12.87 24.20
N ALA A 61 -49.63 12.34 25.42
CA ALA A 61 -48.43 11.73 26.00
C ALA A 61 -48.10 10.46 25.21
N ALA A 62 -47.04 10.51 24.40
CA ALA A 62 -46.49 9.33 23.76
C ALA A 62 -45.90 8.42 24.84
N ASN A 63 -46.46 7.23 24.97
CA ASN A 63 -46.01 6.20 25.91
C ASN A 63 -44.70 5.58 25.38
N ILE A 64 -43.57 6.30 25.53
CA ILE A 64 -42.27 5.86 25.01
C ILE A 64 -41.59 5.00 26.08
N LYS A 65 -41.62 3.68 25.88
CA LYS A 65 -40.66 2.80 26.54
C LYS A 65 -39.27 3.20 26.07
N ASN A 66 -38.39 3.61 27.00
CA ASN A 66 -36.98 3.86 26.73
C ASN A 66 -36.36 2.58 26.16
N THR A 67 -36.25 2.53 24.84
CA THR A 67 -35.52 1.49 24.12
C THR A 67 -34.04 1.88 24.24
N PRO A 68 -33.13 0.95 24.56
CA PRO A 68 -31.70 1.28 24.62
C PRO A 68 -31.26 1.92 23.29
N ALA A 69 -30.50 3.01 23.39
CA ALA A 69 -30.03 3.76 22.23
C ALA A 69 -29.25 2.83 21.31
N HIS A 70 -29.70 2.68 20.06
CA HIS A 70 -28.91 2.03 19.03
C HIS A 70 -27.66 2.89 18.84
N ARG A 71 -26.47 2.33 19.03
CA ARG A 71 -25.25 3.01 18.58
C ARG A 71 -25.23 2.90 17.07
N HIS A 72 -25.47 4.02 16.39
CA HIS A 72 -25.37 4.08 14.93
C HIS A 72 -23.90 4.14 14.53
N SER A 73 -23.51 3.35 13.55
CA SER A 73 -22.28 3.58 12.80
C SER A 73 -22.49 4.78 11.88
N HIS A 74 -21.42 5.52 11.56
CA HIS A 74 -21.52 6.59 10.55
C HIS A 74 -21.99 6.06 9.18
N SER A 75 -21.66 4.81 8.85
CA SER A 75 -22.12 4.13 7.64
C SER A 75 -23.64 3.90 7.58
N ASP A 76 -24.35 3.96 8.70
CA ASP A 76 -25.81 3.74 8.74
C ASP A 76 -26.58 4.89 8.08
N TYR A 77 -25.91 6.04 7.92
CA TYR A 77 -26.47 7.27 7.35
C TYR A 77 -26.16 7.43 5.84
N ASP A 78 -26.15 6.34 5.09
CA ASP A 78 -25.92 6.36 3.64
C ASP A 78 -27.19 6.81 2.88
N THR A 79 -27.07 7.82 1.99
CA THR A 79 -28.24 8.35 1.24
C THR A 79 -28.76 7.37 0.19
N ALA A 80 -28.03 6.31 -0.14
CA ALA A 80 -28.49 5.24 -1.00
C ALA A 80 -29.38 4.21 -0.28
N ASN A 81 -29.41 4.22 1.06
CA ASN A 81 -30.29 3.32 1.82
C ASN A 81 -31.76 3.57 1.45
N THR A 82 -32.47 2.49 1.15
CA THR A 82 -33.91 2.43 0.89
C THR A 82 -34.72 2.85 2.13
N ILE A 83 -36.02 3.06 1.96
CA ILE A 83 -36.90 3.42 3.09
C ILE A 83 -36.93 2.28 4.13
N GLU A 84 -36.93 1.04 3.66
CA GLU A 84 -36.94 -0.19 4.47
C GLU A 84 -35.66 -0.29 5.31
N GLU A 85 -34.49 -0.11 4.68
CA GLU A 85 -33.20 -0.09 5.38
C GLU A 85 -33.15 1.04 6.41
N ARG A 86 -33.57 2.25 6.05
CA ARG A 86 -33.62 3.38 6.99
C ARG A 86 -34.53 3.12 8.19
N LYS A 87 -35.65 2.43 8.00
CA LYS A 87 -36.54 2.05 9.12
C LYS A 87 -35.88 1.00 10.00
N TYR A 88 -35.25 -0.01 9.41
CA TYR A 88 -34.53 -1.07 10.12
C TYR A 88 -33.36 -0.51 10.94
N LEU A 89 -32.51 0.30 10.31
CA LEU A 89 -31.37 0.98 10.91
C LEU A 89 -31.79 2.13 11.85
N LYS A 90 -33.09 2.45 11.95
CA LYS A 90 -33.65 3.57 12.72
C LYS A 90 -33.07 4.95 12.34
N THR A 91 -32.72 5.13 11.07
CA THR A 91 -32.26 6.41 10.50
C THR A 91 -33.36 7.14 9.72
N TYR A 92 -34.54 6.53 9.54
CA TYR A 92 -35.68 7.19 8.89
C TYR A 92 -36.11 8.46 9.65
N GLY A 93 -36.15 9.59 8.93
CA GLY A 93 -36.41 10.92 9.50
C GLY A 93 -35.17 11.64 10.05
N LEU A 94 -34.04 10.96 10.19
CA LEU A 94 -32.74 11.56 10.54
C LEU A 94 -31.93 11.99 9.31
N MET A 95 -32.44 11.70 8.11
CA MET A 95 -31.82 11.99 6.83
C MET A 95 -32.82 12.60 5.84
N PRO A 96 -32.36 13.36 4.83
CA PRO A 96 -33.22 13.86 3.77
C PRO A 96 -34.03 12.75 3.09
N PRO A 97 -35.28 13.02 2.64
CA PRO A 97 -36.19 11.99 2.12
C PRO A 97 -35.75 11.39 0.77
N GLY A 98 -34.88 12.07 0.02
CA GLY A 98 -34.36 11.57 -1.24
C GLY A 98 -33.50 10.31 -1.04
N ILE A 99 -33.67 9.34 -1.94
CA ILE A 99 -32.79 8.18 -2.07
C ILE A 99 -31.91 8.42 -3.29
N ASP A 100 -30.60 8.43 -3.08
CA ASP A 100 -29.64 8.60 -4.17
C ASP A 100 -29.30 7.24 -4.79
N THR A 101 -28.96 7.24 -6.08
CA THR A 101 -28.18 6.13 -6.65
C THR A 101 -26.71 6.32 -6.31
N PHE A 102 -25.90 5.26 -6.47
CA PHE A 102 -24.47 5.33 -6.21
C PHE A 102 -23.77 6.36 -7.09
N GLU A 103 -24.16 6.45 -8.36
CA GLU A 103 -23.62 7.40 -9.34
C GLU A 103 -23.92 8.84 -8.91
N LYS A 104 -25.08 9.09 -8.31
CA LYS A 104 -25.46 10.43 -7.85
C LYS A 104 -24.70 10.85 -6.59
N GLN A 105 -24.38 9.90 -5.71
CA GLN A 105 -23.49 10.16 -4.58
C GLN A 105 -22.06 10.45 -5.05
N GLU A 106 -21.57 9.69 -6.03
CA GLU A 106 -20.28 9.88 -6.66
C GLU A 106 -20.19 11.26 -7.34
N GLU A 107 -21.17 11.63 -8.16
CA GLU A 107 -21.25 12.96 -8.82
C GLU A 107 -21.14 14.09 -7.79
N ARG A 108 -21.90 13.99 -6.69
CA ARG A 108 -21.85 14.96 -5.59
C ARG A 108 -20.47 15.01 -4.92
N CYS A 109 -19.83 13.87 -4.74
CA CYS A 109 -18.51 13.79 -4.13
C CYS A 109 -17.44 14.40 -5.04
N LEU A 110 -17.46 14.08 -6.34
CA LEU A 110 -16.55 14.64 -7.33
C LEU A 110 -16.73 16.15 -7.48
N ALA A 111 -17.97 16.66 -7.48
CA ALA A 111 -18.23 18.10 -7.52
C ALA A 111 -17.61 18.83 -6.31
N GLN A 112 -17.73 18.25 -5.11
CA GLN A 112 -17.09 18.79 -3.91
C GLN A 112 -15.56 18.70 -3.98
N LEU A 113 -15.02 17.56 -4.44
CA LEU A 113 -13.58 17.36 -4.57
C LEU A 113 -12.96 18.36 -5.56
N ASN A 114 -13.61 18.58 -6.70
CA ASN A 114 -13.18 19.50 -7.76
C ASN A 114 -13.31 20.97 -7.38
N ALA A 115 -14.15 21.31 -6.41
CA ALA A 115 -14.27 22.68 -5.88
C ALA A 115 -13.06 23.10 -5.02
N ARG A 116 -12.20 22.15 -4.63
CA ARG A 116 -11.02 22.39 -3.79
C ARG A 116 -9.82 22.77 -4.64
N LYS A 117 -9.00 23.67 -4.10
CA LYS A 117 -7.92 24.32 -4.88
C LYS A 117 -6.61 23.57 -4.86
N THR A 118 -6.33 22.84 -3.77
CA THR A 118 -5.05 22.16 -3.58
C THR A 118 -5.24 20.66 -3.35
N PRO A 119 -4.25 19.82 -3.71
CA PRO A 119 -4.29 18.38 -3.41
C PRO A 119 -4.46 18.08 -1.93
N ILE A 120 -3.89 18.89 -1.03
CA ILE A 120 -4.02 18.68 0.41
C ILE A 120 -5.45 18.95 0.92
N ASP A 121 -6.14 19.96 0.37
CA ASP A 121 -7.57 20.19 0.69
C ASP A 121 -8.42 19.00 0.23
N GLN A 122 -8.09 18.44 -0.94
CA GLN A 122 -8.74 17.26 -1.49
C GLN A 122 -8.49 16.03 -0.61
N TYR A 123 -7.25 15.83 -0.16
CA TYR A 123 -6.91 14.78 0.80
C TYR A 123 -7.73 14.88 2.09
N GLN A 124 -7.84 16.07 2.70
CA GLN A 124 -8.62 16.23 3.93
C GLN A 124 -10.09 15.86 3.75
N TYR A 125 -10.69 16.23 2.61
CA TYR A 125 -12.06 15.81 2.29
C TYR A 125 -12.21 14.31 2.15
N LEU A 126 -11.28 13.66 1.45
CA LEU A 126 -11.27 12.21 1.31
C LEU A 126 -11.05 11.53 2.66
N SER A 127 -10.25 12.10 3.57
CA SER A 127 -10.09 11.64 4.96
C SER A 127 -11.41 11.71 5.73
N VAL A 128 -12.12 12.84 5.65
CA VAL A 128 -13.44 12.99 6.30
C VAL A 128 -14.44 11.99 5.71
N LEU A 129 -14.46 11.83 4.38
CA LEU A 129 -15.35 10.89 3.70
C LEU A 129 -15.07 9.45 4.15
N ARG A 130 -13.81 9.02 4.21
CA ARG A 130 -13.40 7.68 4.67
C ARG A 130 -13.95 7.36 6.06
N ASN A 131 -13.95 8.32 6.97
CA ASN A 131 -14.40 8.10 8.36
C ASN A 131 -15.92 8.29 8.56
N THR A 132 -16.60 8.97 7.65
CA THR A 132 -18.04 9.27 7.77
C THR A 132 -18.91 8.39 6.87
N ASN A 133 -18.41 7.97 5.71
CA ASN A 133 -19.05 6.99 4.85
C ASN A 133 -17.98 6.18 4.10
N VAL A 134 -17.50 5.13 4.77
CA VAL A 134 -16.44 4.24 4.28
C VAL A 134 -16.80 3.55 2.96
N ASN A 135 -18.06 3.15 2.78
CA ASN A 135 -18.51 2.48 1.56
C ASN A 135 -18.49 3.47 0.39
N LEU A 136 -19.01 4.69 0.57
CA LEU A 136 -18.96 5.74 -0.45
C LEU A 136 -17.53 6.14 -0.80
N PHE A 137 -16.63 6.23 0.19
CA PHE A 137 -15.20 6.46 -0.06
C PHE A 137 -14.62 5.39 -1.00
N TYR A 138 -14.86 4.10 -0.73
CA TYR A 138 -14.33 3.04 -1.57
C TYR A 138 -15.05 2.88 -2.92
N ARG A 139 -16.35 3.18 -3.02
CA ARG A 139 -17.06 3.25 -4.32
C ARG A 139 -16.44 4.33 -5.20
N LEU A 140 -16.21 5.51 -4.63
CA LEU A 140 -15.55 6.63 -5.32
C LEU A 140 -14.15 6.25 -5.81
N LEU A 141 -13.35 5.58 -4.98
CA LEU A 141 -12.03 5.08 -5.37
C LEU A 141 -12.08 4.01 -6.47
N ALA A 142 -13.05 3.09 -6.43
CA ALA A 142 -13.14 1.99 -7.39
C ALA A 142 -13.30 2.50 -8.83
N HIS A 143 -14.11 3.54 -9.04
CA HIS A 143 -14.33 4.13 -10.36
C HIS A 143 -13.24 5.14 -10.80
N ASN A 144 -12.49 5.71 -9.86
CA ASN A 144 -11.56 6.81 -10.11
C ASN A 144 -10.15 6.53 -9.57
N VAL A 145 -9.72 5.26 -9.60
CA VAL A 145 -8.47 4.83 -8.96
C VAL A 145 -7.25 5.58 -9.49
N LYS A 146 -7.20 5.88 -10.79
CA LYS A 146 -6.07 6.55 -11.43
C LYS A 146 -5.94 8.00 -10.96
N GLU A 147 -7.06 8.70 -10.83
CA GLU A 147 -7.14 10.12 -10.48
C GLU A 147 -7.01 10.34 -8.97
N LEU A 148 -7.57 9.44 -8.16
CA LEU A 148 -7.65 9.62 -6.70
C LEU A 148 -6.48 9.01 -5.95
N THR A 149 -5.79 7.99 -6.50
CA THR A 149 -4.62 7.40 -5.84
C THR A 149 -3.53 8.43 -5.52
N PRO A 150 -3.15 9.36 -6.42
CA PRO A 150 -2.18 10.41 -6.10
C PRO A 150 -2.58 11.34 -4.95
N LEU A 151 -3.89 11.45 -4.65
CA LEU A 151 -4.42 12.27 -3.56
C LEU A 151 -4.35 11.54 -2.22
N ILE A 152 -4.68 10.25 -2.17
CA ILE A 152 -4.68 9.44 -0.93
C ILE A 152 -3.36 8.73 -0.65
N TYR A 153 -2.45 8.74 -1.62
CA TYR A 153 -1.14 8.13 -1.58
C TYR A 153 -0.07 9.12 -2.07
N THR A 154 1.07 8.64 -2.56
CA THR A 154 2.14 9.52 -3.06
C THR A 154 1.70 10.29 -4.31
N PRO A 155 1.97 11.60 -4.40
CA PRO A 155 2.81 12.39 -3.50
C PRO A 155 2.08 13.08 -2.34
N THR A 156 0.76 13.27 -2.40
CA THR A 156 0.01 14.12 -1.45
C THR A 156 0.04 13.61 -0.02
N VAL A 157 0.08 12.30 0.20
CA VAL A 157 0.22 11.71 1.55
C VAL A 157 1.51 12.15 2.24
N GLY A 158 2.57 12.47 1.50
CA GLY A 158 3.81 13.00 2.05
C GLY A 158 3.62 14.39 2.66
N GLU A 159 2.89 15.28 1.97
CA GLU A 159 2.52 16.60 2.51
C GLU A 159 1.60 16.43 3.74
N ALA A 160 0.62 15.52 3.66
CA ALA A 160 -0.25 15.21 4.79
C ALA A 160 0.56 14.74 6.01
N CYS A 161 1.60 13.94 5.82
CA CYS A 161 2.50 13.54 6.90
C CYS A 161 3.37 14.70 7.41
N GLN A 162 3.83 15.62 6.56
CA GLN A 162 4.57 16.79 7.07
C GLN A 162 3.71 17.68 7.98
N ARG A 163 2.41 17.72 7.72
CA ARG A 163 1.43 18.58 8.39
C ARG A 163 0.43 17.81 9.26
N TRP A 164 0.70 16.54 9.59
CA TRP A 164 -0.31 15.65 10.19
C TRP A 164 -0.91 16.21 11.48
N SER A 165 -0.06 16.67 12.40
CA SER A 165 -0.50 17.29 13.66
C SER A 165 -1.31 18.57 13.44
N GLU A 166 -0.95 19.38 12.44
CA GLU A 166 -1.68 20.61 12.08
C GLU A 166 -3.07 20.29 11.50
N LEU A 167 -3.16 19.25 10.67
CA LEU A 167 -4.36 18.86 9.93
C LEU A 167 -5.26 17.89 10.73
N TYR A 168 -4.90 17.55 11.96
CA TYR A 168 -5.59 16.54 12.75
C TYR A 168 -7.01 16.99 13.12
N ILE A 169 -8.01 16.19 12.73
CA ILE A 169 -9.43 16.46 12.99
C ILE A 169 -10.06 15.37 13.86
N GLN A 170 -9.73 14.11 13.58
CA GLN A 170 -10.29 12.94 14.24
C GLN A 170 -9.23 11.82 14.33
N PRO A 171 -9.32 10.94 15.34
CA PRO A 171 -8.38 9.82 15.45
C PRO A 171 -8.51 8.87 14.26
N GLU A 172 -7.38 8.53 13.66
CA GLU A 172 -7.27 7.52 12.62
C GLU A 172 -6.15 6.54 12.99
N GLY A 173 -6.52 5.28 13.24
CA GLY A 173 -5.59 4.23 13.66
C GLY A 173 -5.33 4.18 15.17
N LEU A 174 -4.31 3.39 15.53
CA LEU A 174 -3.83 3.19 16.90
C LEU A 174 -2.43 3.78 17.06
N TYR A 175 -2.20 4.47 18.17
CA TYR A 175 -0.91 5.00 18.55
C TYR A 175 -0.41 4.26 19.78
N LEU A 176 0.83 3.78 19.74
CA LEU A 176 1.51 3.15 20.87
C LEU A 176 2.75 3.98 21.22
N SER A 177 2.75 4.61 22.39
CA SER A 177 3.88 5.41 22.87
C SER A 177 4.90 4.56 23.58
N PHE A 178 6.17 4.96 23.53
CA PHE A 178 7.19 4.32 24.36
C PHE A 178 6.87 4.37 25.87
N GLU A 179 6.05 5.32 26.32
CA GLU A 179 5.57 5.35 27.71
C GLU A 179 4.63 4.19 28.06
N ASP A 180 4.05 3.54 27.06
CA ASP A 180 3.10 2.44 27.20
C ASP A 180 3.75 1.07 27.41
N ARG A 181 5.09 0.98 27.33
CA ARG A 181 5.84 -0.26 27.54
C ARG A 181 5.44 -0.98 28.84
N GLY A 182 5.27 -2.29 28.76
CA GLY A 182 4.71 -3.14 29.80
C GLY A 182 3.17 -3.19 29.83
N HIS A 183 2.49 -2.38 29.01
CA HIS A 183 1.02 -2.29 28.95
C HIS A 183 0.48 -2.35 27.51
N LEU A 184 1.30 -2.67 26.50
CA LEU A 184 0.86 -2.67 25.10
C LEU A 184 -0.29 -3.64 24.86
N HIS A 185 -0.27 -4.81 25.51
CA HIS A 185 -1.37 -5.77 25.47
C HIS A 185 -2.71 -5.09 25.83
N GLN A 186 -2.76 -4.34 26.94
CA GLN A 186 -4.00 -3.70 27.41
C GLN A 186 -4.49 -2.61 26.45
N ILE A 187 -3.58 -1.82 25.90
CA ILE A 187 -3.92 -0.72 24.98
C ILE A 187 -4.40 -1.28 23.64
N ILE A 188 -3.73 -2.32 23.14
CA ILE A 188 -4.14 -2.99 21.91
C ILE A 188 -5.58 -3.49 22.03
N GLN A 189 -6.03 -4.00 23.19
CA GLN A 189 -7.44 -4.43 23.41
C GLN A 189 -8.48 -3.31 23.18
N ASN A 190 -8.11 -2.03 23.25
CA ASN A 190 -9.04 -0.92 23.01
C ASN A 190 -9.51 -0.82 21.55
N TRP A 191 -8.77 -1.41 20.59
CA TRP A 191 -9.20 -1.39 19.20
C TRP A 191 -10.55 -2.11 19.04
N PRO A 192 -11.58 -1.50 18.41
CA PRO A 192 -12.95 -2.00 18.50
C PRO A 192 -13.27 -3.16 17.53
N HIS A 193 -12.37 -3.47 16.59
CA HIS A 193 -12.63 -4.44 15.53
C HIS A 193 -11.71 -5.66 15.62
N ASP A 194 -12.12 -6.74 14.97
CA ASP A 194 -11.26 -7.88 14.68
C ASP A 194 -10.38 -7.56 13.47
N VAL A 195 -9.08 -7.87 13.52
CA VAL A 195 -8.08 -7.38 12.56
C VAL A 195 -7.38 -8.56 11.88
N GLU A 196 -7.24 -8.47 10.56
CA GLU A 196 -6.51 -9.44 9.74
C GLU A 196 -5.17 -8.87 9.25
N ILE A 197 -5.04 -7.55 9.17
CA ILE A 197 -3.81 -6.90 8.74
C ILE A 197 -3.57 -5.56 9.43
N THR A 198 -2.31 -5.29 9.76
CA THR A 198 -1.84 -3.99 10.22
C THR A 198 -0.68 -3.51 9.37
N VAL A 199 -0.63 -2.20 9.14
CA VAL A 199 0.57 -1.52 8.63
C VAL A 199 1.10 -0.70 9.78
N VAL A 200 2.35 -0.96 10.16
CA VAL A 200 3.03 -0.33 11.29
C VAL A 200 4.17 0.55 10.79
N THR A 201 4.30 1.75 11.38
CA THR A 201 5.44 2.64 11.19
C THR A 201 5.88 3.28 12.50
N ASP A 202 7.17 3.59 12.64
CA ASP A 202 7.68 4.47 13.71
C ASP A 202 7.93 5.92 13.22
N GLY A 203 7.62 6.18 11.95
CA GLY A 203 7.77 7.46 11.27
C GLY A 203 9.20 7.99 11.17
N SER A 204 10.23 7.15 11.36
CA SER A 204 11.63 7.58 11.36
C SER A 204 12.21 7.81 9.96
N ARG A 205 11.54 7.33 8.91
CA ARG A 205 11.93 7.54 7.51
C ARG A 205 10.71 7.56 6.59
N ILE A 206 9.85 8.56 6.77
CA ILE A 206 8.67 8.72 5.91
C ILE A 206 9.10 9.11 4.50
N LEU A 207 8.88 8.22 3.54
CA LEU A 207 9.26 8.41 2.14
C LEU A 207 10.74 8.90 2.01
N GLY A 208 10.95 10.01 1.29
CA GLY A 208 12.21 10.75 1.22
C GLY A 208 12.25 11.99 2.13
N LEU A 209 11.31 12.13 3.06
CA LEU A 209 11.09 13.33 3.89
C LEU A 209 11.80 13.26 5.25
N GLY A 210 12.29 12.08 5.64
CA GLY A 210 13.05 11.88 6.87
C GLY A 210 12.18 11.50 8.07
N ASP A 211 12.64 11.88 9.26
CA ASP A 211 11.96 11.56 10.52
C ASP A 211 10.82 12.55 10.77
N LEU A 212 9.58 12.05 10.74
CA LEU A 212 8.37 12.80 11.05
C LEU A 212 7.71 12.33 12.37
N GLY A 213 8.30 11.36 13.06
CA GLY A 213 7.73 10.70 14.24
C GLY A 213 6.27 10.31 14.02
N ILE A 214 5.37 10.63 14.95
CA ILE A 214 3.97 10.22 14.85
C ILE A 214 3.21 10.80 13.66
N ASN A 215 3.72 11.89 13.07
CA ASN A 215 3.08 12.46 11.89
C ASN A 215 3.16 11.52 10.68
N GLY A 216 3.97 10.45 10.78
CA GLY A 216 4.01 9.35 9.84
C GLY A 216 2.73 8.50 9.74
N MET A 217 1.75 8.65 10.63
CA MET A 217 0.50 7.87 10.62
C MET A 217 -0.25 7.89 9.27
N GLY A 218 -0.11 8.96 8.48
CA GLY A 218 -0.71 9.04 7.15
C GLY A 218 -0.29 7.91 6.21
N ILE A 219 0.90 7.34 6.39
CA ILE A 219 1.40 6.25 5.56
C ILE A 219 0.64 4.93 5.83
N PRO A 220 0.57 4.39 7.07
CA PRO A 220 -0.30 3.27 7.38
C PRO A 220 -1.74 3.43 6.91
N VAL A 221 -2.33 4.61 7.11
CA VAL A 221 -3.71 4.92 6.68
C VAL A 221 -3.86 4.84 5.16
N GLY A 222 -2.92 5.42 4.41
CA GLY A 222 -2.90 5.37 2.95
C GLY A 222 -2.71 3.95 2.42
N LYS A 223 -1.75 3.19 2.96
CA LYS A 223 -1.47 1.80 2.56
C LYS A 223 -2.67 0.88 2.80
N LEU A 224 -3.34 1.00 3.95
CA LEU A 224 -4.53 0.20 4.26
C LEU A 224 -5.75 0.60 3.42
N SER A 225 -5.84 1.88 3.02
CA SER A 225 -6.82 2.30 2.01
C SER A 225 -6.58 1.59 0.68
N LEU A 226 -5.31 1.42 0.28
CA LEU A 226 -4.94 0.68 -0.94
C LEU A 226 -5.14 -0.84 -0.78
N TYR A 227 -4.91 -1.43 0.39
CA TYR A 227 -5.29 -2.83 0.64
C TYR A 227 -6.77 -3.09 0.38
N THR A 228 -7.63 -2.18 0.81
CA THR A 228 -9.08 -2.30 0.59
C THR A 228 -9.44 -2.01 -0.87
N ALA A 229 -8.90 -0.94 -1.45
CA ALA A 229 -9.21 -0.53 -2.83
C ALA A 229 -8.69 -1.52 -3.88
N CYS A 230 -7.48 -2.04 -3.70
CA CYS A 230 -6.80 -2.92 -4.65
C CYS A 230 -7.09 -4.39 -4.39
N ALA A 231 -6.94 -4.88 -3.15
CA ALA A 231 -7.11 -6.29 -2.83
C ALA A 231 -8.46 -6.61 -2.17
N GLY A 232 -9.31 -5.64 -1.86
CA GLY A 232 -10.59 -5.92 -1.22
C GLY A 232 -10.46 -6.52 0.17
N ILE A 233 -9.39 -6.22 0.92
CA ILE A 233 -9.41 -6.52 2.35
C ILE A 233 -10.47 -5.62 2.99
N HIS A 234 -11.36 -6.20 3.80
CA HIS A 234 -12.45 -5.45 4.39
C HIS A 234 -11.91 -4.32 5.29
N PRO A 235 -12.38 -3.07 5.19
CA PRO A 235 -11.77 -1.93 5.89
C PRO A 235 -11.79 -2.08 7.42
N LEU A 236 -12.85 -2.66 7.99
CA LEU A 236 -12.91 -2.95 9.44
C LEU A 236 -11.92 -4.02 9.92
N LYS A 237 -11.32 -4.80 9.00
CA LYS A 237 -10.29 -5.82 9.30
C LYS A 237 -8.87 -5.25 9.22
N THR A 238 -8.74 -3.94 9.06
CA THR A 238 -7.45 -3.24 8.96
C THR A 238 -7.14 -2.43 10.22
N LEU A 239 -5.86 -2.31 10.56
CA LEU A 239 -5.37 -1.51 11.68
C LEU A 239 -4.17 -0.64 11.27
N PRO A 240 -4.36 0.67 11.06
CA PRO A 240 -3.23 1.61 10.93
C PRO A 240 -2.55 1.76 12.29
N LEU A 241 -1.24 1.52 12.37
CA LEU A 241 -0.49 1.54 13.62
C LEU A 241 0.73 2.47 13.53
N CYS A 242 0.86 3.39 14.48
CA CYS A 242 2.02 4.27 14.60
C CYS A 242 2.68 4.14 15.97
N LEU A 243 4.00 3.93 15.97
CA LEU A 243 4.80 3.77 17.17
C LEU A 243 5.47 5.11 17.51
N ASP A 244 5.06 5.73 18.61
CA ASP A 244 5.67 6.94 19.13
C ASP A 244 6.89 6.61 19.99
N LEU A 245 8.01 6.33 19.30
CA LEU A 245 9.31 6.04 19.90
C LEU A 245 10.17 7.30 20.07
N GLY A 246 9.55 8.48 20.10
CA GLY A 246 10.22 9.77 19.97
C GLY A 246 10.57 10.12 18.51
N THR A 247 11.14 11.30 18.30
CA THR A 247 11.58 11.77 16.98
C THR A 247 12.93 12.45 17.11
N SER A 248 13.80 12.29 16.11
CA SER A 248 15.06 13.03 15.96
C SER A 248 14.88 14.43 15.36
N ASN A 249 13.66 14.77 14.95
CA ASN A 249 13.31 16.05 14.36
C ASN A 249 13.08 17.12 15.44
N GLU A 250 14.05 18.04 15.58
CA GLU A 250 14.01 19.10 16.58
C GLU A 250 12.87 20.10 16.36
N GLU A 251 12.46 20.35 15.11
CA GLU A 251 11.35 21.26 14.82
C GLU A 251 10.05 20.73 15.42
N PHE A 252 9.75 19.42 15.26
CA PHE A 252 8.56 18.81 15.85
C PHE A 252 8.62 18.72 17.37
N ARG A 253 9.80 18.46 17.97
CA ARG A 253 9.91 18.45 19.44
C ARG A 253 9.65 19.83 20.05
N ASN A 254 9.94 20.90 19.31
CA ASN A 254 9.73 22.28 19.74
C ASN A 254 8.36 22.85 19.30
N ASP A 255 7.65 22.16 18.41
CA ASP A 255 6.33 22.59 17.94
C ASP A 255 5.25 22.32 19.01
N PRO A 256 4.56 23.37 19.50
CA PRO A 256 3.49 23.21 20.50
C PRO A 256 2.27 22.46 19.97
N LEU A 257 2.09 22.36 18.65
CA LEU A 257 0.99 21.62 18.02
C LEU A 257 1.36 20.18 17.70
N TYR A 258 2.63 19.78 17.80
CA TYR A 258 3.02 18.39 17.60
C TYR A 258 2.32 17.48 18.62
N LEU A 259 1.64 16.45 18.09
CA LEU A 259 0.81 15.54 18.86
C LEU A 259 1.59 14.34 19.46
N GLY A 260 2.85 14.14 19.06
CA GLY A 260 3.69 13.03 19.54
C GLY A 260 4.55 13.40 20.75
N SER A 261 5.31 12.43 21.26
CA SER A 261 6.23 12.64 22.36
C SER A 261 7.35 13.63 21.99
N ARG A 262 7.52 14.66 22.82
CA ARG A 262 8.57 15.69 22.65
C ARG A 262 9.90 15.22 23.24
N ARG A 263 10.39 14.09 22.76
CA ARG A 263 11.65 13.46 23.19
C ARG A 263 12.47 12.98 22.01
N ASP A 264 13.76 12.80 22.24
CA ASP A 264 14.63 12.10 21.30
C ASP A 264 14.17 10.65 21.10
N LYS A 265 14.50 10.11 19.91
CA LYS A 265 14.32 8.70 19.57
C LYS A 265 14.95 7.81 20.65
N VAL A 266 14.24 6.74 21.01
CA VAL A 266 14.76 5.72 21.93
C VAL A 266 16.00 5.02 21.36
N THR A 267 16.73 4.34 22.23
CA THR A 267 17.89 3.54 21.80
C THR A 267 17.44 2.31 21.00
N PRO A 268 18.29 1.75 20.12
CA PRO A 268 17.93 0.55 19.36
C PRO A 268 17.54 -0.66 20.22
N LYS A 269 18.10 -0.76 21.43
CA LYS A 269 17.75 -1.82 22.37
C LYS A 269 16.35 -1.63 22.97
N GLU A 270 16.02 -0.40 23.33
CA GLU A 270 14.67 -0.06 23.82
C GLU A 270 13.62 -0.24 22.74
N GLU A 271 13.94 0.10 21.48
CA GLU A 271 13.09 -0.19 20.32
C GLU A 271 12.90 -1.70 20.14
N GLU A 272 13.96 -2.50 20.22
CA GLU A 272 13.87 -3.96 20.13
C GLU A 272 12.92 -4.54 21.20
N GLU A 273 13.13 -4.17 22.48
CA GLU A 273 12.28 -4.64 23.59
C GLU A 273 10.81 -4.22 23.43
N PHE A 274 10.57 -3.01 22.92
CA PHE A 274 9.23 -2.51 22.64
C PHE A 274 8.55 -3.28 21.49
N LEU A 275 9.29 -3.54 20.42
CA LEU A 275 8.78 -4.31 19.28
C LEU A 275 8.49 -5.76 19.68
N ASP A 276 9.30 -6.39 20.54
CA ASP A 276 9.03 -7.73 21.07
C ASP A 276 7.66 -7.80 21.76
N GLU A 277 7.39 -6.83 22.65
CA GLU A 277 6.10 -6.72 23.35
C GLU A 277 4.95 -6.47 22.37
N MET A 278 5.14 -5.59 21.38
CA MET A 278 4.13 -5.29 20.36
C MET A 278 3.78 -6.53 19.52
N MET A 279 4.79 -7.24 19.02
CA MET A 279 4.60 -8.42 18.17
C MET A 279 3.86 -9.53 18.94
N ALA A 280 4.24 -9.75 20.20
CA ALA A 280 3.54 -10.69 21.08
C ALA A 280 2.09 -10.26 21.34
N ALA A 281 1.85 -9.00 21.68
CA ALA A 281 0.51 -8.49 21.99
C ALA A 281 -0.44 -8.51 20.78
N LEU A 282 0.05 -8.14 19.59
CA LEU A 282 -0.73 -8.18 18.35
C LEU A 282 -1.14 -9.62 18.01
N THR A 283 -0.20 -10.56 18.07
CA THR A 283 -0.47 -11.96 17.72
C THR A 283 -1.22 -12.74 18.78
N GLU A 284 -1.13 -12.35 20.05
CA GLU A 284 -1.99 -12.88 21.11
C GLU A 284 -3.44 -12.46 20.89
N ARG A 285 -3.68 -11.19 20.53
CA ARG A 285 -5.03 -10.70 20.25
C ARG A 285 -5.58 -11.26 18.93
N TRP A 286 -4.75 -11.29 17.89
CA TRP A 286 -5.12 -11.72 16.54
C TRP A 286 -4.07 -12.71 15.99
N PRO A 287 -4.21 -14.02 16.26
CA PRO A 287 -3.19 -15.02 15.91
C PRO A 287 -2.86 -15.17 14.42
N GLY A 288 -3.73 -14.69 13.53
CA GLY A 288 -3.54 -14.73 12.08
C GLY A 288 -3.20 -13.37 11.45
N ILE A 289 -2.91 -12.34 12.26
CA ILE A 289 -2.65 -10.98 11.75
C ILE A 289 -1.41 -10.95 10.86
N VAL A 290 -1.55 -10.31 9.70
CA VAL A 290 -0.43 -9.94 8.84
C VAL A 290 0.11 -8.58 9.28
N ILE A 291 1.43 -8.48 9.49
CA ILE A 291 2.09 -7.27 9.99
C ILE A 291 3.03 -6.72 8.92
N GLN A 292 2.63 -5.63 8.28
CA GLN A 292 3.48 -4.92 7.31
C GLN A 292 4.26 -3.81 8.02
N TYR A 293 5.59 -3.89 7.98
CA TYR A 293 6.46 -2.80 8.41
C TYR A 293 6.66 -1.78 7.30
N GLU A 294 6.56 -0.50 7.63
CA GLU A 294 6.62 0.61 6.67
C GLU A 294 7.43 1.79 7.21
N ASP A 295 8.28 2.38 6.37
CA ASP A 295 8.97 3.65 6.59
C ASP A 295 9.84 3.71 7.87
N PHE A 296 10.41 2.56 8.26
CA PHE A 296 11.43 2.49 9.30
C PHE A 296 12.80 2.90 8.75
N LYS A 297 13.57 3.68 9.53
CA LYS A 297 14.92 4.11 9.17
C LYS A 297 15.88 2.93 9.05
N ASN A 298 15.76 1.93 9.92
CA ASN A 298 16.55 0.70 9.87
C ASN A 298 15.66 -0.54 10.07
N PRO A 299 15.03 -1.06 9.02
CA PRO A 299 14.10 -2.20 9.12
C PRO A 299 14.78 -3.57 9.28
N PHE A 300 16.09 -3.68 9.00
CA PHE A 300 16.78 -4.99 8.96
C PHE A 300 16.78 -5.76 10.28
N PRO A 301 17.03 -5.15 11.46
CA PRO A 301 16.99 -5.89 12.73
C PRO A 301 15.62 -6.51 13.01
N ALA A 302 14.54 -5.78 12.73
CA ALA A 302 13.18 -6.30 12.88
C ALA A 302 12.90 -7.43 11.89
N LEU A 303 13.30 -7.26 10.62
CA LEU A 303 13.14 -8.30 9.60
C LEU A 303 13.88 -9.59 10.00
N ASP A 304 15.16 -9.50 10.36
CA ASP A 304 15.98 -10.64 10.77
C ASP A 304 15.41 -11.36 12.01
N ARG A 305 14.86 -10.61 12.95
CA ARG A 305 14.31 -11.16 14.20
C ARG A 305 12.94 -11.80 14.02
N TYR A 306 12.06 -11.22 13.20
CA TYR A 306 10.64 -11.55 13.20
C TYR A 306 10.15 -12.33 11.97
N GLN A 307 10.81 -12.21 10.81
CA GLN A 307 10.31 -12.75 9.53
C GLN A 307 10.08 -14.27 9.52
N SER A 308 10.80 -15.02 10.36
CA SER A 308 10.69 -16.48 10.45
C SER A 308 9.61 -16.94 11.43
N THR A 309 9.18 -16.06 12.33
CA THR A 309 8.31 -16.38 13.48
C THR A 309 6.90 -15.82 13.33
N TYR A 310 6.78 -14.64 12.72
CA TYR A 310 5.53 -13.92 12.56
C TYR A 310 5.15 -13.77 11.08
N THR A 311 3.86 -13.65 10.80
CA THR A 311 3.35 -13.32 9.46
C THR A 311 3.58 -11.85 9.16
N MET A 312 4.83 -11.51 8.83
CA MET A 312 5.27 -10.13 8.61
C MET A 312 6.12 -9.99 7.35
N PHE A 313 6.10 -8.80 6.76
CA PHE A 313 7.04 -8.39 5.71
C PHE A 313 7.30 -6.87 5.81
N ASN A 314 8.34 -6.38 5.15
CA ASN A 314 8.61 -4.95 5.02
C ASN A 314 8.43 -4.50 3.57
N ASP A 315 7.52 -3.56 3.31
CA ASP A 315 7.20 -3.16 1.92
C ASP A 315 8.37 -2.42 1.25
N ASP A 316 9.09 -1.57 2.00
CA ASP A 316 10.22 -0.79 1.48
C ASP A 316 11.35 -1.66 0.91
N ILE A 317 11.59 -2.82 1.51
CA ILE A 317 12.60 -3.79 1.08
C ILE A 317 11.99 -4.84 0.15
N GLN A 318 10.99 -5.56 0.64
CA GLN A 318 10.50 -6.77 -0.01
C GLN A 318 9.46 -6.42 -1.08
N GLY A 319 8.54 -5.51 -0.81
CA GLY A 319 7.56 -5.07 -1.81
C GLY A 319 8.18 -4.26 -2.94
N THR A 320 9.13 -3.35 -2.64
CA THR A 320 9.90 -2.62 -3.66
C THR A 320 10.69 -3.59 -4.52
N GLY A 321 11.30 -4.59 -3.90
CA GLY A 321 11.99 -5.66 -4.60
C GLY A 321 11.07 -6.44 -5.55
N ALA A 322 9.90 -6.85 -5.06
CA ALA A 322 8.93 -7.61 -5.83
C ALA A 322 8.38 -6.83 -7.03
N VAL A 323 8.07 -5.53 -6.89
CA VAL A 323 7.58 -4.75 -8.03
C VAL A 323 8.68 -4.54 -9.07
N ILE A 324 9.92 -4.24 -8.65
CA ILE A 324 11.05 -4.12 -9.59
C ILE A 324 11.29 -5.44 -10.31
N LEU A 325 11.24 -6.57 -9.59
CA LEU A 325 11.33 -7.90 -10.16
C LEU A 325 10.23 -8.15 -11.21
N GLY A 326 8.97 -7.79 -10.91
CA GLY A 326 7.87 -7.94 -11.87
C GLY A 326 8.10 -7.14 -13.16
N GLY A 327 8.50 -5.87 -13.04
CA GLY A 327 8.87 -5.08 -14.21
C GLY A 327 10.07 -5.64 -14.97
N PHE A 328 11.06 -6.16 -14.25
CA PHE A 328 12.26 -6.79 -14.83
C PHE A 328 11.92 -8.06 -15.60
N ILE A 329 11.09 -8.95 -15.05
CA ILE A 329 10.62 -10.17 -15.72
C ILE A 329 9.87 -9.80 -17.00
N SER A 330 8.94 -8.83 -16.93
CA SER A 330 8.22 -8.30 -18.09
C SER A 330 9.19 -7.78 -19.15
N ALA A 331 10.20 -7.00 -18.75
CA ALA A 331 11.19 -6.45 -19.65
C ALA A 331 12.04 -7.53 -20.34
N VAL A 332 12.53 -8.51 -19.59
CA VAL A 332 13.34 -9.61 -20.14
C VAL A 332 12.52 -10.41 -21.14
N LYS A 333 11.28 -10.81 -20.78
CA LYS A 333 10.37 -11.54 -21.68
C LYS A 333 10.08 -10.73 -22.97
N GLN A 334 9.81 -9.43 -22.85
CA GLN A 334 9.47 -8.57 -23.99
C GLN A 334 10.67 -8.10 -24.83
N SER A 335 11.88 -8.16 -24.28
CA SER A 335 13.11 -7.81 -25.02
C SER A 335 13.44 -8.80 -26.14
N GLY A 336 12.92 -10.03 -26.05
CA GLY A 336 13.23 -11.12 -26.98
C GLY A 336 14.62 -11.73 -26.79
N ILE A 337 15.38 -11.30 -25.78
CA ILE A 337 16.73 -11.79 -25.49
C ILE A 337 16.64 -12.82 -24.36
N ALA A 338 17.21 -14.01 -24.57
CA ALA A 338 17.23 -15.08 -23.58
C ALA A 338 17.88 -14.62 -22.25
N ALA A 339 17.38 -15.09 -21.10
CA ALA A 339 17.89 -14.69 -19.79
C ALA A 339 19.42 -14.86 -19.67
N LYS A 340 19.96 -15.99 -20.17
CA LYS A 340 21.41 -16.27 -20.19
C LYS A 340 22.25 -15.31 -21.05
N GLU A 341 21.63 -14.48 -21.89
CA GLU A 341 22.30 -13.53 -22.78
C GLU A 341 22.13 -12.07 -22.30
N GLN A 342 21.30 -11.86 -21.29
CA GLN A 342 21.08 -10.55 -20.68
C GLN A 342 22.38 -10.02 -20.05
N ARG A 343 22.58 -8.70 -20.18
CA ARG A 343 23.68 -7.95 -19.58
C ARG A 343 23.12 -6.70 -18.94
N ALA A 344 23.05 -6.69 -17.61
CA ALA A 344 22.45 -5.60 -16.86
C ALA A 344 23.52 -4.70 -16.24
N VAL A 345 23.56 -3.44 -16.67
CA VAL A 345 24.43 -2.40 -16.10
C VAL A 345 23.62 -1.57 -15.11
N PHE A 346 24.16 -1.46 -13.89
CA PHE A 346 23.57 -0.73 -12.77
C PHE A 346 24.40 0.52 -12.50
N LEU A 347 23.81 1.70 -12.68
CA LEU A 347 24.39 2.95 -12.18
C LEU A 347 23.96 3.14 -10.72
N GLY A 348 24.90 2.99 -9.80
CA GLY A 348 24.67 3.00 -8.36
C GLY A 348 24.99 1.64 -7.74
N ALA A 349 26.14 1.53 -7.08
CA ALA A 349 26.55 0.33 -6.34
C ALA A 349 26.39 0.48 -4.82
N GLY A 350 25.43 1.30 -4.37
CA GLY A 350 25.07 1.44 -2.96
C GLY A 350 24.25 0.24 -2.46
N SER A 351 23.75 0.33 -1.23
CA SER A 351 22.90 -0.71 -0.63
C SER A 351 21.65 -1.01 -1.48
N ALA A 352 20.98 0.02 -2.01
CA ALA A 352 19.82 -0.15 -2.88
C ALA A 352 20.17 -0.88 -4.19
N GLY A 353 21.20 -0.41 -4.91
CA GLY A 353 21.68 -1.03 -6.15
C GLY A 353 22.09 -2.49 -5.99
N VAL A 354 22.88 -2.78 -4.94
CA VAL A 354 23.28 -4.16 -4.62
C VAL A 354 22.10 -5.00 -4.16
N GLY A 355 21.19 -4.45 -3.34
CA GLY A 355 20.01 -5.16 -2.86
C GLY A 355 19.10 -5.61 -4.00
N VAL A 356 18.78 -4.69 -4.92
CA VAL A 356 18.00 -5.00 -6.13
C VAL A 356 18.72 -6.03 -7.00
N ALA A 357 20.02 -5.86 -7.26
CA ALA A 357 20.77 -6.82 -8.06
C ALA A 357 20.80 -8.23 -7.41
N LYS A 358 20.87 -8.32 -6.07
CA LYS A 358 20.77 -9.61 -5.35
C LYS A 358 19.40 -10.26 -5.56
N GLN A 359 18.32 -9.52 -5.39
CA GLN A 359 16.97 -10.04 -5.63
C GLN A 359 16.80 -10.52 -7.07
N LEU A 360 17.30 -9.76 -8.05
CA LEU A 360 17.25 -10.15 -9.46
C LEU A 360 18.17 -11.32 -9.81
N THR A 361 19.14 -11.68 -8.95
CA THR A 361 19.95 -12.90 -9.12
C THR A 361 19.06 -14.14 -9.00
N GLU A 362 18.04 -14.11 -8.13
CA GLU A 362 17.08 -15.22 -7.96
C GLU A 362 16.31 -15.52 -9.26
N PHE A 363 15.98 -14.48 -10.03
CA PHE A 363 15.33 -14.65 -11.34
C PHE A 363 16.20 -15.49 -12.28
N PHE A 364 17.48 -15.12 -12.45
CA PHE A 364 18.39 -15.86 -13.31
C PHE A 364 18.61 -17.30 -12.83
N MET A 365 18.62 -17.52 -11.51
CA MET A 365 18.72 -18.86 -10.93
C MET A 365 17.49 -19.72 -11.25
N LYS A 366 16.29 -19.14 -11.19
CA LYS A 366 15.04 -19.81 -11.59
C LYS A 366 14.95 -20.08 -13.08
N GLU A 367 15.61 -19.26 -13.90
CA GLU A 367 15.83 -19.50 -15.34
C GLU A 367 16.93 -20.56 -15.61
N GLY A 368 17.49 -21.18 -14.57
CA GLY A 368 18.39 -22.32 -14.67
C GLY A 368 19.89 -22.00 -14.63
N LEU A 369 20.28 -20.75 -14.35
CA LEU A 369 21.69 -20.39 -14.17
C LEU A 369 22.15 -20.76 -12.75
N THR A 370 23.44 -21.06 -12.61
CA THR A 370 24.07 -21.08 -11.28
C THR A 370 24.15 -19.68 -10.68
N GLU A 371 24.29 -19.56 -9.36
CA GLU A 371 24.45 -18.27 -8.68
C GLU A 371 25.65 -17.48 -9.24
N GLU A 372 26.76 -18.15 -9.55
CA GLU A 372 27.94 -17.50 -10.14
C GLU A 372 27.66 -16.94 -11.54
N GLU A 373 26.96 -17.69 -12.39
CA GLU A 373 26.57 -17.25 -13.73
C GLU A 373 25.54 -16.12 -13.69
N ALA A 374 24.60 -16.18 -12.75
CA ALA A 374 23.59 -15.17 -12.51
C ALA A 374 24.24 -13.86 -12.05
N ARG A 375 25.14 -13.91 -11.06
CA ARG A 375 25.95 -12.78 -10.58
C ARG A 375 26.75 -12.13 -11.71
N LYS A 376 27.27 -12.95 -12.64
CA LYS A 376 27.99 -12.49 -13.83
C LYS A 376 27.10 -11.80 -14.89
N ARG A 377 25.78 -11.73 -14.71
CA ARG A 377 24.87 -10.90 -15.54
C ARG A 377 24.80 -9.44 -15.11
N PHE A 378 25.41 -9.08 -13.98
CA PHE A 378 25.36 -7.73 -13.43
C PHE A 378 26.72 -7.03 -13.51
N TRP A 379 26.70 -5.77 -13.92
CA TRP A 379 27.83 -4.85 -13.92
C TRP A 379 27.44 -3.59 -13.15
N LEU A 380 27.96 -3.42 -11.94
CA LEU A 380 27.66 -2.27 -11.09
C LEU A 380 28.70 -1.18 -11.30
N VAL A 381 28.23 0.07 -11.39
CA VAL A 381 29.03 1.28 -11.59
C VAL A 381 28.82 2.19 -10.39
N ASP A 382 29.90 2.62 -9.73
CA ASP A 382 29.87 3.62 -8.66
C ASP A 382 30.63 4.89 -9.05
N SER A 383 30.84 5.79 -8.08
CA SER A 383 31.54 7.06 -8.30
C SER A 383 32.99 6.90 -8.80
N GLN A 384 33.57 5.70 -8.73
CA GLN A 384 34.92 5.40 -9.23
C GLN A 384 34.90 4.59 -10.54
N GLY A 385 33.72 4.30 -11.10
CA GLY A 385 33.54 3.52 -12.31
C GLY A 385 33.06 2.10 -12.05
N LEU A 386 33.39 1.18 -12.97
CA LEU A 386 33.00 -0.23 -12.88
C LEU A 386 33.57 -0.87 -11.60
N VAL A 387 32.73 -1.59 -10.87
CA VAL A 387 33.13 -2.32 -9.66
C VAL A 387 33.85 -3.62 -10.05
N THR A 388 35.16 -3.68 -9.84
CA THR A 388 36.01 -4.85 -10.12
C THR A 388 36.85 -5.24 -8.89
N LEU A 389 37.24 -6.51 -8.77
CA LEU A 389 38.03 -7.01 -7.63
C LEU A 389 39.46 -6.45 -7.60
N ASP A 390 40.03 -6.18 -8.78
CA ASP A 390 41.39 -5.66 -8.97
C ASP A 390 41.49 -4.12 -8.88
N ARG A 391 40.36 -3.43 -8.59
CA ARG A 391 40.36 -1.96 -8.52
C ARG A 391 41.16 -1.46 -7.31
N PRO A 392 41.86 -0.32 -7.41
CA PRO A 392 42.60 0.25 -6.29
C PRO A 392 41.70 0.60 -5.09
N GLY A 393 42.16 0.27 -3.87
CA GLY A 393 41.49 0.62 -2.62
C GLY A 393 40.59 -0.48 -2.06
N LYS A 394 40.12 -0.31 -0.82
CA LYS A 394 39.23 -1.29 -0.17
C LYS A 394 37.82 -1.14 -0.72
N LEU A 395 37.33 -2.18 -1.40
CA LEU A 395 35.91 -2.36 -1.70
C LEU A 395 35.11 -2.43 -0.41
N ALA A 396 33.96 -1.74 -0.36
CA ALA A 396 33.00 -1.97 0.71
C ALA A 396 32.44 -3.38 0.58
N ASP A 397 32.23 -4.08 1.69
CA ASP A 397 31.92 -5.52 1.72
C ASP A 397 30.66 -5.86 0.89
N HIS A 398 29.66 -4.98 0.89
CA HIS A 398 28.44 -5.17 0.09
C HIS A 398 28.68 -5.16 -1.43
N LYS A 399 29.76 -4.52 -1.92
CA LYS A 399 30.10 -4.45 -3.35
C LYS A 399 30.84 -5.69 -3.84
N VAL A 400 31.51 -6.41 -2.94
CA VAL A 400 32.39 -7.55 -3.28
C VAL A 400 31.60 -8.63 -4.00
N TYR A 401 30.35 -8.88 -3.59
CA TYR A 401 29.49 -9.88 -4.21
C TYR A 401 29.33 -9.66 -5.72
N PHE A 402 29.13 -8.43 -6.22
CA PHE A 402 29.00 -8.17 -7.66
C PHE A 402 30.27 -7.63 -8.33
N ALA A 403 31.40 -7.63 -7.62
CA ALA A 403 32.65 -7.16 -8.21
C ALA A 403 33.09 -8.11 -9.34
N ARG A 404 33.46 -7.52 -10.48
CA ARG A 404 33.94 -8.26 -11.66
C ARG A 404 35.37 -8.73 -11.45
N ASP A 405 35.62 -9.95 -11.90
CA ASP A 405 36.94 -10.60 -11.98
C ASP A 405 37.36 -10.90 -13.44
N ASP A 406 36.46 -10.61 -14.39
CA ASP A 406 36.62 -10.86 -15.83
C ASP A 406 36.85 -9.56 -16.64
N ASN A 407 37.21 -8.47 -15.96
CA ASN A 407 37.50 -7.17 -16.58
C ASN A 407 38.86 -7.14 -17.33
N ASN A 408 39.66 -8.21 -17.26
CA ASN A 408 40.97 -8.33 -17.93
C ASN A 408 41.92 -7.16 -17.61
N GLY A 409 41.93 -6.69 -16.35
CA GLY A 409 42.77 -5.57 -15.91
C GLY A 409 42.27 -4.19 -16.34
N LYS A 410 41.14 -4.09 -17.06
CA LYS A 410 40.58 -2.80 -17.50
C LYS A 410 39.82 -2.13 -16.36
N GLN A 411 40.19 -0.89 -16.06
CA GLN A 411 39.52 -0.01 -15.11
C GLN A 411 38.73 1.05 -15.88
N ILE A 412 37.41 0.89 -15.94
CA ILE A 412 36.53 1.72 -16.77
C ILE A 412 35.82 2.72 -15.87
N LYS A 413 36.04 4.02 -16.12
CA LYS A 413 35.67 5.08 -15.17
C LYS A 413 34.28 5.69 -15.40
N SER A 414 33.88 5.87 -16.65
CA SER A 414 32.60 6.51 -16.98
C SER A 414 31.52 5.49 -17.29
N LEU A 415 30.26 5.83 -17.04
CA LEU A 415 29.12 4.99 -17.42
C LEU A 415 29.09 4.76 -18.95
N GLU A 416 29.38 5.80 -19.73
CA GLU A 416 29.37 5.71 -21.20
C GLU A 416 30.40 4.69 -21.72
N ASP A 417 31.62 4.70 -21.16
CA ASP A 417 32.64 3.70 -21.51
C ASP A 417 32.24 2.29 -21.05
N VAL A 418 31.54 2.15 -19.90
CA VAL A 418 31.01 0.86 -19.44
C VAL A 418 29.93 0.35 -20.40
N VAL A 419 29.06 1.22 -20.90
CA VAL A 419 28.04 0.87 -21.90
C VAL A 419 28.70 0.38 -23.19
N ASP A 420 29.76 1.05 -23.65
CA ASP A 420 30.51 0.61 -24.85
C ASP A 420 31.22 -0.73 -24.64
N TYR A 421 31.77 -0.96 -23.43
CA TYR A 421 32.46 -2.19 -23.09
C TYR A 421 31.53 -3.40 -22.92
N VAL A 422 30.45 -3.23 -22.14
CA VAL A 422 29.52 -4.32 -21.77
C VAL A 422 28.49 -4.56 -22.87
N LYS A 423 28.14 -3.53 -23.65
CA LYS A 423 27.01 -3.53 -24.59
C LYS A 423 25.71 -4.01 -23.91
N PRO A 424 25.29 -3.34 -22.82
CA PRO A 424 24.22 -3.83 -21.95
C PRO A 424 22.89 -3.93 -22.69
N THR A 425 22.11 -4.96 -22.37
CA THR A 425 20.71 -5.10 -22.81
C THR A 425 19.76 -4.36 -21.88
N ILE A 426 20.16 -4.19 -20.62
CA ILE A 426 19.40 -3.54 -19.56
C ILE A 426 20.28 -2.48 -18.90
N LEU A 427 19.76 -1.27 -18.78
CA LEU A 427 20.38 -0.17 -18.08
C LEU A 427 19.49 0.27 -16.91
N MET A 428 19.96 0.09 -15.67
CA MET A 428 19.21 0.37 -14.44
C MET A 428 19.88 1.44 -13.59
N GLY A 429 19.10 2.40 -13.11
CA GLY A 429 19.54 3.60 -12.41
C GLY A 429 19.05 3.60 -10.96
N LEU A 430 19.99 3.55 -10.03
CA LEU A 430 19.79 3.57 -8.57
C LEU A 430 20.85 4.50 -7.93
N SER A 431 21.11 5.63 -8.59
CA SER A 431 22.24 6.52 -8.31
C SER A 431 21.85 7.83 -7.65
N THR A 432 20.60 8.26 -7.80
CA THR A 432 20.08 9.59 -7.46
C THR A 432 20.76 10.74 -8.23
N ILE A 433 21.38 10.44 -9.38
CA ILE A 433 22.02 11.43 -10.25
C ILE A 433 21.11 11.71 -11.43
N GLY A 434 20.35 12.81 -11.34
CA GLY A 434 19.43 13.24 -12.38
C GLY A 434 20.14 13.47 -13.71
N GLY A 435 19.59 12.92 -14.81
CA GLY A 435 20.15 13.07 -16.15
C GLY A 435 21.41 12.24 -16.45
N ALA A 436 21.77 11.28 -15.59
CA ALA A 436 22.94 10.43 -15.80
C ALA A 436 22.83 9.50 -17.02
N PHE A 437 21.62 9.13 -17.45
CA PHE A 437 21.39 8.42 -18.71
C PHE A 437 21.29 9.44 -19.84
N THR A 438 22.46 9.88 -20.29
CA THR A 438 22.57 10.95 -21.29
C THR A 438 21.96 10.53 -22.65
N PRO A 439 21.58 11.50 -23.50
CA PRO A 439 21.15 11.22 -24.87
C PRO A 439 22.09 10.29 -25.66
N SER A 440 23.41 10.46 -25.49
CA SER A 440 24.42 9.60 -26.13
C SER A 440 24.31 8.15 -25.68
N ILE A 441 24.18 7.92 -24.37
CA ILE A 441 24.02 6.58 -23.79
C ILE A 441 22.72 5.93 -24.29
N LEU A 442 21.61 6.67 -24.29
CA LEU A 442 20.31 6.17 -24.78
C LEU A 442 20.35 5.82 -26.27
N GLN A 443 20.99 6.65 -27.09
CA GLN A 443 21.20 6.36 -28.52
C GLN A 443 22.08 5.13 -28.74
N LYS A 444 23.13 4.95 -27.93
CA LYS A 444 23.98 3.74 -27.95
C LYS A 444 23.17 2.49 -27.61
N MET A 445 22.37 2.53 -26.55
CA MET A 445 21.46 1.43 -26.18
C MET A 445 20.53 1.05 -27.35
N ALA A 446 19.94 2.05 -28.00
CA ALA A 446 19.05 1.85 -29.13
C ALA A 446 19.76 1.38 -30.42
N ALA A 447 21.04 1.70 -30.59
CA ALA A 447 21.84 1.21 -31.71
C ALA A 447 22.27 -0.25 -31.52
N MET A 448 22.45 -0.69 -30.26
CA MET A 448 22.86 -2.05 -29.93
C MET A 448 21.69 -3.04 -29.91
N HIS A 449 20.50 -2.59 -29.49
CA HIS A 449 19.35 -3.46 -29.26
C HIS A 449 18.08 -2.90 -29.89
N GLU A 450 17.25 -3.81 -30.41
CA GLU A 450 15.95 -3.44 -30.99
C GLU A 450 14.97 -2.96 -29.91
N ARG A 451 15.04 -3.52 -28.70
CA ARG A 451 14.20 -3.13 -27.56
C ARG A 451 15.06 -2.92 -26.30
N PRO A 452 15.77 -1.78 -26.19
CA PRO A 452 16.63 -1.53 -25.03
C PRO A 452 15.77 -1.36 -23.76
N VAL A 453 16.15 -2.03 -22.67
CA VAL A 453 15.47 -1.90 -21.37
C VAL A 453 16.12 -0.78 -20.56
N ILE A 454 15.32 0.21 -20.16
CA ILE A 454 15.77 1.43 -19.46
C ILE A 454 14.95 1.60 -18.17
N PHE A 455 15.61 1.48 -17.03
CA PHE A 455 14.99 1.57 -15.69
C PHE A 455 15.59 2.72 -14.86
N PRO A 456 15.13 3.97 -15.01
CA PRO A 456 15.55 5.06 -14.11
C PRO A 456 14.71 5.04 -12.82
N LEU A 457 15.21 4.36 -11.80
CA LEU A 457 14.44 4.05 -10.58
C LEU A 457 14.67 5.07 -9.45
N SER A 458 15.54 6.06 -9.65
CA SER A 458 15.80 7.08 -8.63
C SER A 458 14.61 8.03 -8.42
N ASN A 459 14.31 8.30 -7.16
CA ASN A 459 13.25 9.22 -6.72
C ASN A 459 13.84 10.45 -6.00
N PRO A 460 13.12 11.60 -5.98
CA PRO A 460 11.92 11.93 -6.78
C PRO A 460 12.27 12.14 -8.26
N SER A 461 11.31 12.53 -9.12
CA SER A 461 11.53 12.68 -10.58
C SER A 461 12.74 13.55 -10.95
N SER A 462 13.11 14.54 -10.14
CA SER A 462 14.30 15.38 -10.36
C SER A 462 15.63 14.66 -10.18
N LYS A 463 15.62 13.46 -9.59
CA LYS A 463 16.75 12.56 -9.37
C LYS A 463 16.75 11.35 -10.30
N SER A 464 15.71 11.20 -11.13
CA SER A 464 15.59 10.15 -12.15
C SER A 464 16.73 10.26 -13.17
N GLU A 465 17.38 9.14 -13.48
CA GLU A 465 18.55 9.09 -14.37
C GLU A 465 18.24 9.60 -15.79
N CYS A 466 17.00 9.45 -16.26
CA CYS A 466 16.46 10.16 -17.41
C CYS A 466 14.96 10.39 -17.24
N THR A 467 14.40 11.24 -18.09
CA THR A 467 12.95 11.38 -18.25
C THR A 467 12.41 10.32 -19.22
N PHE A 468 11.10 10.06 -19.15
CA PHE A 468 10.44 9.23 -20.16
C PHE A 468 10.56 9.82 -21.58
N GLU A 469 10.46 11.15 -21.70
CA GLU A 469 10.63 11.85 -22.98
C GLU A 469 12.00 11.62 -23.60
N ASP A 470 13.07 11.77 -22.81
CA ASP A 470 14.43 11.52 -23.27
C ASP A 470 14.61 10.06 -23.71
N ALA A 471 14.13 9.11 -22.89
CA ALA A 471 14.21 7.69 -23.21
C ALA A 471 13.52 7.37 -24.54
N VAL A 472 12.27 7.83 -24.73
CA VAL A 472 11.52 7.61 -25.98
C VAL A 472 12.22 8.27 -27.16
N LYS A 473 12.56 9.56 -27.05
CA LYS A 473 13.14 10.35 -28.15
C LYS A 473 14.48 9.77 -28.61
N HIS A 474 15.35 9.43 -27.68
CA HIS A 474 16.69 8.96 -27.99
C HIS A 474 16.76 7.47 -28.34
N THR A 475 15.70 6.71 -28.08
CA THR A 475 15.55 5.32 -28.52
C THR A 475 14.56 5.13 -29.67
N LYS A 476 14.03 6.22 -30.23
CA LYS A 476 13.05 6.24 -31.33
C LYS A 476 11.74 5.50 -30.99
N GLY A 477 11.31 5.58 -29.72
CA GLY A 477 10.09 4.94 -29.23
C GLY A 477 10.17 3.43 -29.01
N ARG A 478 11.37 2.83 -29.08
CA ARG A 478 11.56 1.37 -28.95
C ARG A 478 11.93 0.89 -27.55
N CYS A 479 12.25 1.80 -26.61
CA CYS A 479 12.66 1.39 -25.28
C CYS A 479 11.53 0.74 -24.48
N LEU A 480 11.89 -0.27 -23.69
CA LEU A 480 11.07 -0.76 -22.60
C LEU A 480 11.42 0.09 -21.37
N PHE A 481 10.49 0.96 -20.94
CA PHE A 481 10.74 1.98 -19.93
C PHE A 481 9.88 1.84 -18.68
N ALA A 482 10.50 1.78 -17.51
CA ALA A 482 9.79 2.00 -16.25
C ALA A 482 10.65 2.71 -15.23
N SER A 483 9.97 3.50 -14.41
CA SER A 483 10.60 4.42 -13.47
C SER A 483 10.05 4.24 -12.06
N GLY A 484 10.78 4.75 -11.07
CA GLY A 484 10.28 4.80 -9.69
C GLY A 484 9.23 5.90 -9.49
N SER A 485 9.45 7.06 -10.13
CA SER A 485 8.57 8.23 -10.05
C SER A 485 7.59 8.28 -11.23
N PRO A 486 6.40 8.87 -11.08
CA PRO A 486 5.46 9.01 -12.19
C PRO A 486 5.99 10.00 -13.25
N PHE A 487 5.70 9.70 -14.51
CA PHE A 487 5.91 10.57 -15.67
C PHE A 487 4.60 10.70 -16.47
N PRO A 488 4.39 11.83 -17.16
CA PRO A 488 3.20 12.00 -18.01
C PRO A 488 3.26 11.10 -19.25
N THR A 489 2.08 10.78 -19.79
CA THR A 489 1.92 10.21 -21.13
C THR A 489 2.56 11.12 -22.18
N LEU A 490 3.20 10.53 -23.19
CA LEU A 490 3.87 11.24 -24.27
C LEU A 490 3.26 10.86 -25.62
N GLN A 491 2.89 11.86 -26.42
CA GLN A 491 2.55 11.65 -27.83
C GLN A 491 3.84 11.40 -28.64
N TRP A 492 3.91 10.24 -29.32
CA TRP A 492 5.00 9.87 -30.19
C TRP A 492 4.46 9.25 -31.49
N ASN A 493 4.80 9.83 -32.64
CA ASN A 493 4.33 9.36 -33.96
C ASN A 493 2.81 9.18 -34.10
N GLY A 494 2.01 10.00 -33.39
CA GLY A 494 0.55 9.92 -33.41
C GLY A 494 -0.05 8.89 -32.44
N GLU A 495 0.77 8.24 -31.62
CA GLU A 495 0.35 7.31 -30.57
C GLU A 495 0.68 7.86 -29.18
N ASP A 496 -0.16 7.55 -28.20
CA ASP A 496 0.07 7.88 -26.80
C ASP A 496 0.89 6.76 -26.13
N LEU A 497 2.14 7.07 -25.78
CA LEU A 497 3.00 6.18 -25.01
C LEU A 497 2.86 6.47 -23.52
N VAL A 498 2.64 5.41 -22.73
CA VAL A 498 2.43 5.49 -21.28
C VAL A 498 3.63 4.89 -20.56
N PRO A 499 4.31 5.63 -19.67
CA PRO A 499 5.46 5.09 -18.94
C PRO A 499 5.00 4.10 -17.86
N GLY A 500 5.76 3.01 -17.70
CA GLY A 500 5.60 2.13 -16.55
C GLY A 500 6.08 2.82 -15.26
N GLN A 501 5.36 2.58 -14.16
CA GLN A 501 5.79 2.99 -12.82
C GLN A 501 5.88 1.76 -11.91
N GLY A 502 7.08 1.48 -11.41
CA GLY A 502 7.32 0.39 -10.45
C GLY A 502 6.88 0.80 -9.05
N ASN A 503 5.58 0.92 -8.82
CA ASN A 503 5.01 1.25 -7.52
C ASN A 503 4.54 -0.01 -6.78
N ASN A 504 4.95 -0.17 -5.53
CA ASN A 504 4.65 -1.34 -4.70
C ASN A 504 3.15 -1.63 -4.53
N MET A 505 2.26 -0.67 -4.81
CA MET A 505 0.81 -0.88 -4.81
C MET A 505 0.36 -2.04 -5.71
N TYR A 506 1.16 -2.44 -6.69
CA TYR A 506 0.88 -3.61 -7.51
C TYR A 506 1.09 -4.95 -6.80
N VAL A 507 1.86 -4.98 -5.71
CA VAL A 507 2.27 -6.24 -5.05
C VAL A 507 1.79 -6.34 -3.61
N PHE A 508 1.98 -5.31 -2.77
CA PHE A 508 1.67 -5.43 -1.34
C PHE A 508 0.20 -5.80 -1.06
N PRO A 509 -0.81 -5.29 -1.82
CA PRO A 509 -2.20 -5.69 -1.57
C PRO A 509 -2.40 -7.20 -1.75
N GLY A 510 -1.83 -7.77 -2.81
CA GLY A 510 -1.92 -9.20 -3.10
C GLY A 510 -1.05 -10.06 -2.17
N ILE A 511 0.09 -9.55 -1.70
CA ILE A 511 0.90 -10.22 -0.65
C ILE A 511 0.08 -10.36 0.63
N GLY A 512 -0.50 -9.27 1.13
CA GLY A 512 -1.29 -9.31 2.36
C GLY A 512 -2.54 -10.18 2.22
N LEU A 513 -3.31 -10.03 1.14
CA LEU A 513 -4.49 -10.88 0.93
C LEU A 513 -4.12 -12.36 0.78
N GLY A 514 -3.02 -12.66 0.06
CA GLY A 514 -2.54 -14.02 -0.11
C GLY A 514 -2.13 -14.67 1.22
N ALA A 515 -1.44 -13.93 2.09
CA ALA A 515 -1.08 -14.37 3.42
C ALA A 515 -2.31 -14.61 4.32
N ILE A 516 -3.31 -13.72 4.26
CA ILE A 516 -4.58 -13.87 5.00
C ILE A 516 -5.35 -15.12 4.55
N LEU A 517 -5.60 -15.26 3.24
CA LEU A 517 -6.45 -16.33 2.72
C LEU A 517 -5.81 -17.71 2.82
N SER A 518 -4.48 -17.80 2.69
CA SER A 518 -3.73 -19.05 2.92
C SER A 518 -3.52 -19.36 4.41
N LYS A 519 -3.85 -18.42 5.31
CA LYS A 519 -3.52 -18.49 6.74
C LYS A 519 -2.03 -18.80 6.96
N ALA A 520 -1.18 -18.06 6.24
CA ALA A 520 0.26 -18.26 6.26
C ALA A 520 0.84 -18.03 7.66
N VAL A 521 1.81 -18.84 8.06
CA VAL A 521 2.49 -18.71 9.37
C VAL A 521 3.62 -17.70 9.37
N ASN A 522 4.19 -17.45 8.19
CA ASN A 522 5.17 -16.42 7.90
C ASN A 522 5.11 -16.07 6.41
N VAL A 523 5.65 -14.90 6.03
CA VAL A 523 5.78 -14.51 4.62
C VAL A 523 7.20 -14.84 4.16
N THR A 524 7.36 -15.86 3.32
CA THR A 524 8.69 -16.31 2.88
C THR A 524 9.24 -15.42 1.76
N GLN A 525 10.55 -15.43 1.56
CA GLN A 525 11.18 -14.75 0.42
C GLN A 525 10.69 -15.31 -0.94
N ASN A 526 10.37 -16.60 -1.00
CA ASN A 526 9.77 -17.19 -2.20
C ASN A 526 8.38 -16.62 -2.47
N MET A 527 7.55 -16.39 -1.45
CA MET A 527 6.24 -15.75 -1.62
C MET A 527 6.38 -14.31 -2.15
N ILE A 528 7.39 -13.56 -1.68
CA ILE A 528 7.73 -12.25 -2.22
C ILE A 528 8.13 -12.34 -3.69
N TYR A 529 9.01 -13.28 -4.06
CA TYR A 529 9.38 -13.52 -5.45
C TYR A 529 8.15 -13.85 -6.31
N ALA A 530 7.31 -14.78 -5.84
CA ALA A 530 6.10 -15.22 -6.54
C ALA A 530 5.11 -14.06 -6.77
N SER A 531 5.07 -13.08 -5.88
CA SER A 531 4.24 -11.87 -6.07
C SER A 531 4.72 -11.02 -7.25
N GLY A 532 6.04 -10.86 -7.42
CA GLY A 532 6.63 -10.14 -8.56
C GLY A 532 6.48 -10.89 -9.88
N GLU A 533 6.67 -12.21 -9.86
CA GLU A 533 6.41 -13.08 -11.01
C GLU A 533 4.94 -13.04 -11.45
N ALA A 534 4.01 -13.17 -10.51
CA ALA A 534 2.58 -13.09 -10.79
C ALA A 534 2.16 -11.71 -11.32
N LEU A 535 2.78 -10.63 -10.83
CA LEU A 535 2.59 -9.29 -11.40
C LEU A 535 2.99 -9.25 -12.88
N ALA A 536 4.16 -9.79 -13.24
CA ALA A 536 4.60 -9.84 -14.63
C ALA A 536 3.64 -10.66 -15.51
N ASP A 537 3.10 -11.75 -14.98
CA ASP A 537 2.18 -12.63 -15.69
C ASP A 537 0.75 -12.04 -15.83
N SER A 538 0.39 -11.04 -15.02
CA SER A 538 -0.91 -10.36 -15.06
C SER A 538 -1.12 -9.40 -16.24
N LEU A 539 -0.05 -9.08 -16.99
CA LEU A 539 -0.10 -8.28 -18.21
C LEU A 539 -0.93 -8.98 -19.30
N THR A 540 -1.91 -8.27 -19.86
CA THR A 540 -2.69 -8.74 -21.02
C THR A 540 -1.87 -8.73 -22.30
N SER A 541 -2.36 -9.41 -23.34
CA SER A 541 -1.73 -9.35 -24.68
C SER A 541 -1.68 -7.92 -25.23
N GLU A 542 -2.75 -7.14 -25.07
CA GLU A 542 -2.82 -5.75 -25.52
C GLU A 542 -1.81 -4.84 -24.79
N GLU A 543 -1.63 -5.03 -23.48
CA GLU A 543 -0.64 -4.29 -22.69
C GLU A 543 0.79 -4.63 -23.15
N ARG A 544 1.06 -5.91 -23.45
CA ARG A 544 2.36 -6.37 -23.98
C ARG A 544 2.64 -5.85 -25.38
N GLU A 545 1.64 -5.80 -26.26
CA GLU A 545 1.76 -5.23 -27.61
C GLU A 545 2.11 -3.74 -27.57
N LYS A 546 1.59 -3.03 -26.58
CA LYS A 546 1.94 -1.62 -26.28
C LYS A 546 3.27 -1.47 -25.54
N ASN A 547 4.03 -2.55 -25.35
CA ASN A 547 5.31 -2.58 -24.63
C ASN A 547 5.23 -2.12 -23.17
N TRP A 548 4.08 -2.30 -22.51
CA TRP A 548 3.93 -1.95 -21.10
C TRP A 548 4.63 -3.00 -20.22
N MET A 549 5.28 -2.54 -19.17
CA MET A 549 5.96 -3.42 -18.21
C MET A 549 5.16 -3.68 -16.93
N TYR A 550 4.12 -2.87 -16.71
CA TYR A 550 3.16 -3.03 -15.62
C TYR A 550 1.74 -2.92 -16.20
N PRO A 551 0.75 -3.62 -15.61
CA PRO A 551 -0.64 -3.54 -16.05
C PRO A 551 -1.22 -2.14 -15.88
N ASP A 552 -2.38 -1.90 -16.50
CA ASP A 552 -3.17 -0.70 -16.22
C ASP A 552 -3.61 -0.66 -14.74
N VAL A 553 -3.40 0.47 -14.06
CA VAL A 553 -3.86 0.66 -12.68
C VAL A 553 -5.38 0.53 -12.54
N ARG A 554 -6.15 0.76 -13.61
CA ARG A 554 -7.61 0.53 -13.61
C ARG A 554 -7.98 -0.95 -13.43
N ARG A 555 -7.07 -1.87 -13.76
CA ARG A 555 -7.20 -3.32 -13.56
C ARG A 555 -6.63 -3.78 -12.22
N ILE A 556 -6.27 -2.87 -11.30
CA ILE A 556 -5.51 -3.23 -10.08
C ILE A 556 -6.17 -4.32 -9.22
N ARG A 557 -7.50 -4.42 -9.23
CA ARG A 557 -8.21 -5.51 -8.53
C ARG A 557 -7.98 -6.87 -9.18
N ASP A 558 -8.07 -6.96 -10.50
CA ASP A 558 -7.76 -8.19 -11.24
C ASP A 558 -6.29 -8.58 -11.10
N VAL A 559 -5.39 -7.60 -11.14
CA VAL A 559 -3.96 -7.82 -10.90
C VAL A 559 -3.74 -8.35 -9.48
N SER A 560 -4.40 -7.75 -8.48
CA SER A 560 -4.29 -8.20 -7.09
C SER A 560 -4.78 -9.64 -6.91
N VAL A 561 -5.80 -10.09 -7.66
CA VAL A 561 -6.25 -11.50 -7.65
C VAL A 561 -5.15 -12.43 -8.17
N VAL A 562 -4.52 -12.09 -9.29
CA VAL A 562 -3.42 -12.89 -9.87
C VAL A 562 -2.22 -12.96 -8.92
N VAL A 563 -1.85 -11.83 -8.31
CA VAL A 563 -0.77 -11.76 -7.31
C VAL A 563 -1.12 -12.58 -6.07
N THR A 564 -2.33 -12.43 -5.53
CA THR A 564 -2.85 -13.19 -4.39
C THR A 564 -2.76 -14.69 -4.65
N ARG A 565 -3.22 -15.14 -5.83
CA ARG A 565 -3.12 -16.55 -6.24
C ARG A 565 -1.67 -17.02 -6.24
N GLY A 566 -0.75 -16.25 -6.84
CA GLY A 566 0.68 -16.58 -6.87
C GLY A 566 1.27 -16.76 -5.46
N VAL A 567 0.93 -15.85 -4.55
CA VAL A 567 1.35 -15.89 -3.14
C VAL A 567 0.78 -17.11 -2.42
N ILE A 568 -0.51 -17.41 -2.58
CA ILE A 568 -1.15 -18.61 -1.99
C ILE A 568 -0.47 -19.89 -2.49
N ARG A 569 -0.24 -20.00 -3.80
CA ARG A 569 0.43 -21.17 -4.39
C ARG A 569 1.85 -21.33 -3.87
N GLN A 570 2.56 -20.23 -3.66
CA GLN A 570 3.90 -20.30 -3.12
C GLN A 570 3.90 -20.65 -1.62
N ALA A 571 2.96 -20.14 -0.84
CA ALA A 571 2.78 -20.54 0.56
C ALA A 571 2.52 -22.06 0.67
N GLN A 572 1.72 -22.62 -0.24
CA GLN A 572 1.47 -24.06 -0.36
C GLN A 572 2.73 -24.86 -0.69
N LYS A 573 3.55 -24.38 -1.63
CA LYS A 573 4.83 -25.02 -2.00
C LYS A 573 5.85 -24.97 -0.87
N ASP A 574 5.91 -23.87 -0.14
CA ASP A 574 6.81 -23.71 1.00
C ASP A 574 6.31 -24.44 2.26
N GLY A 575 5.06 -24.91 2.27
CA GLY A 575 4.46 -25.62 3.39
C GLY A 575 4.13 -24.72 4.59
N VAL A 576 3.91 -23.42 4.34
CA VAL A 576 3.64 -22.41 5.36
C VAL A 576 2.16 -22.01 5.44
N ASP A 577 1.31 -22.53 4.56
CA ASP A 577 -0.14 -22.35 4.56
C ASP A 577 -0.84 -23.25 5.60
N ARG A 578 -1.93 -22.74 6.18
CA ARG A 578 -2.82 -23.52 7.09
C ARG A 578 -4.22 -23.74 6.52
N GLU A 579 -4.59 -23.07 5.44
CA GLU A 579 -5.87 -23.29 4.75
C GLU A 579 -5.77 -24.42 3.71
N LEU A 580 -5.82 -25.66 4.21
CA LEU A 580 -5.59 -26.86 3.40
C LEU A 580 -6.64 -27.08 2.31
N ALA A 581 -7.86 -26.52 2.46
CA ALA A 581 -8.92 -26.63 1.47
C ALA A 581 -8.50 -26.05 0.10
N LEU A 582 -7.63 -25.05 0.09
CA LEU A 582 -7.16 -24.39 -1.14
C LEU A 582 -6.14 -25.20 -1.93
N ARG A 583 -5.60 -26.30 -1.37
CA ARG A 583 -4.56 -27.10 -2.04
C ARG A 583 -5.11 -27.92 -3.20
N ASN A 584 -6.39 -28.29 -3.15
CA ASN A 584 -7.00 -29.24 -4.09
C ASN A 584 -7.83 -28.57 -5.20
N ILE A 585 -7.99 -27.25 -5.16
CA ILE A 585 -8.75 -26.50 -6.18
C ILE A 585 -7.83 -26.00 -7.30
N GLY A 586 -8.37 -25.88 -8.51
CA GLY A 586 -7.65 -25.35 -9.67
C GLY A 586 -7.41 -23.84 -9.58
N ASP A 587 -6.55 -23.29 -10.44
CA ASP A 587 -6.22 -21.86 -10.40
C ASP A 587 -7.41 -20.95 -10.72
N ALA A 588 -8.27 -21.33 -11.68
CA ALA A 588 -9.48 -20.56 -11.99
C ALA A 588 -10.49 -20.56 -10.83
N GLU A 589 -10.66 -21.70 -10.16
CA GLU A 589 -11.50 -21.83 -8.97
C GLU A 589 -10.93 -21.05 -7.79
N LEU A 590 -9.60 -21.04 -7.63
CA LEU A 590 -8.92 -20.24 -6.61
C LEU A 590 -9.08 -18.74 -6.87
N GLU A 591 -9.00 -18.28 -8.12
CA GLU A 591 -9.26 -16.87 -8.44
C GLU A 591 -10.70 -16.46 -8.13
N GLU A 592 -11.69 -17.30 -8.43
CA GLU A 592 -13.08 -17.03 -8.05
C GLU A 592 -13.25 -17.01 -6.53
N TYR A 593 -12.67 -17.98 -5.82
CA TYR A 593 -12.66 -18.02 -4.35
C TYR A 593 -12.10 -16.73 -3.73
N ILE A 594 -11.04 -16.17 -4.35
CA ILE A 594 -10.45 -14.90 -3.94
C ILE A 594 -11.45 -13.77 -4.18
N ARG A 595 -12.02 -13.66 -5.40
CA ARG A 595 -12.97 -12.60 -5.78
C ARG A 595 -14.19 -12.55 -4.87
N GLU A 596 -14.77 -13.71 -4.55
CA GLU A 596 -15.92 -13.82 -3.64
C GLU A 596 -15.64 -13.28 -2.22
N ARG A 597 -14.37 -13.26 -1.80
CA ARG A 597 -13.93 -12.77 -0.48
C ARG A 597 -13.42 -11.34 -0.50
N MET A 598 -13.18 -10.78 -1.67
CA MET A 598 -12.82 -9.37 -1.78
C MET A 598 -14.02 -8.52 -1.40
N TYR A 599 -13.84 -7.63 -0.43
CA TYR A 599 -14.78 -6.58 -0.07
C TYR A 599 -15.21 -5.78 -1.31
N ASP A 600 -16.53 -5.68 -1.50
CA ASP A 600 -17.14 -4.93 -2.58
C ASP A 600 -18.07 -3.85 -2.00
N PRO A 601 -17.67 -2.56 -2.09
CA PRO A 601 -18.42 -1.48 -1.46
C PRO A 601 -19.78 -1.20 -2.13
N PHE A 602 -20.08 -1.83 -3.27
CA PHE A 602 -21.38 -1.74 -3.95
C PHE A 602 -22.40 -2.73 -3.40
N THR A 603 -21.97 -3.89 -2.90
CA THR A 603 -22.86 -4.96 -2.40
C THR A 603 -22.99 -4.99 -0.87
N GLU A 604 -22.20 -4.20 -0.14
CA GLU A 604 -22.27 -4.16 1.34
C GLU A 604 -23.66 -3.83 1.89
N HIS A 605 -24.42 -2.95 1.24
CA HIS A 605 -25.80 -2.62 1.66
C HIS A 605 -26.73 -3.84 1.60
N GLU A 606 -26.45 -4.82 0.73
CA GLU A 606 -27.24 -6.05 0.63
C GLU A 606 -27.16 -6.91 1.88
N LYS A 607 -26.13 -6.73 2.74
CA LYS A 607 -26.07 -7.38 4.05
C LYS A 607 -27.23 -6.93 4.93
N VAL A 608 -27.52 -5.63 4.94
CA VAL A 608 -28.67 -5.06 5.67
C VAL A 608 -29.98 -5.62 5.11
N LEU A 609 -30.11 -5.70 3.78
CA LEU A 609 -31.29 -6.30 3.14
C LEU A 609 -31.43 -7.80 3.42
N ARG A 610 -30.33 -8.54 3.53
CA ARG A 610 -30.35 -9.96 3.94
C ARG A 610 -30.84 -10.10 5.38
N GLU A 611 -30.31 -9.33 6.31
CA GLU A 611 -30.78 -9.33 7.70
C GLU A 611 -32.26 -8.98 7.80
N ILE A 612 -32.73 -7.98 7.06
CA ILE A 612 -34.15 -7.62 7.00
C ILE A 612 -34.97 -8.80 6.48
N ARG A 613 -34.53 -9.49 5.42
CA ARG A 613 -35.21 -10.68 4.87
C ARG A 613 -35.27 -11.83 5.87
N ASP A 614 -34.16 -12.11 6.56
CA ASP A 614 -34.08 -13.18 7.55
C ASP A 614 -35.00 -12.91 8.75
N ILE A 615 -35.11 -11.65 9.18
CA ILE A 615 -36.01 -11.23 10.26
C ILE A 615 -37.49 -11.23 9.81
N THR A 616 -37.76 -10.91 8.55
CA THR A 616 -39.14 -10.84 8.01
C THR A 616 -39.69 -12.20 7.54
N GLY A 617 -38.89 -13.26 7.56
CA GLY A 617 -39.37 -14.64 7.56
C GLY A 617 -40.06 -15.11 6.28
N SER A 618 -39.46 -14.90 5.10
CA SER A 618 -39.93 -15.52 3.86
C SER A 618 -39.50 -17.00 3.73
N ASN A 619 -39.84 -17.83 4.73
CA ASN A 619 -40.04 -19.26 4.53
C ASN A 619 -41.42 -19.45 3.89
N GLY A 620 -41.46 -19.36 2.56
CA GLY A 620 -42.64 -19.70 1.77
C GLY A 620 -42.91 -21.21 1.79
N HIS A 621 -43.46 -21.73 2.90
CA HIS A 621 -44.25 -22.95 2.84
C HIS A 621 -45.57 -22.61 2.14
N ALA A 622 -45.68 -23.05 0.89
CA ALA A 622 -46.93 -23.05 0.15
C ALA A 622 -47.96 -23.91 0.91
N HIS A 623 -48.80 -23.26 1.71
CA HIS A 623 -50.06 -23.85 2.11
C HIS A 623 -50.98 -23.89 0.89
N THR A 624 -51.11 -25.09 0.33
CA THR A 624 -52.18 -25.46 -0.58
C THR A 624 -53.51 -25.40 0.18
N THR A 625 -54.18 -24.25 0.15
CA THR A 625 -55.62 -24.20 0.43
C THR A 625 -56.39 -24.59 -0.82
N SER A 626 -56.67 -25.89 -0.95
CA SER A 626 -57.80 -26.40 -1.72
C SER A 626 -59.10 -26.02 -1.01
N GLY A 627 -60.01 -25.31 -1.67
CA GLY A 627 -61.32 -25.00 -1.09
C GLY A 627 -62.15 -24.07 -1.94
N ALA A 628 -62.94 -24.69 -2.82
CA ALA A 628 -63.98 -24.13 -3.69
C ALA A 628 -64.74 -22.89 -3.17
N ASN A 629 -64.93 -21.90 -4.05
CA ASN A 629 -66.26 -21.51 -4.54
C ASN A 629 -66.12 -20.60 -5.75
N GLY A 630 -66.74 -21.01 -6.86
CA GLY A 630 -66.71 -20.30 -8.12
C GLY A 630 -67.76 -19.20 -8.22
N VAL A 631 -67.44 -18.16 -8.99
CA VAL A 631 -68.40 -17.44 -9.82
C VAL A 631 -67.69 -17.12 -11.13
N ALA A 632 -68.24 -17.64 -12.22
CA ALA A 632 -67.77 -17.42 -13.57
C ALA A 632 -68.14 -16.01 -14.07
N HIS A 633 -67.22 -15.35 -14.77
CA HIS A 633 -67.59 -14.44 -15.85
C HIS A 633 -66.57 -14.53 -16.99
N HIS A 634 -67.08 -14.96 -18.15
CA HIS A 634 -66.42 -14.92 -19.44
C HIS A 634 -66.12 -13.48 -19.89
N SER A 635 -64.95 -13.22 -20.47
CA SER A 635 -64.87 -12.78 -21.88
C SER A 635 -63.44 -12.72 -22.45
N LYS A 636 -63.31 -13.40 -23.60
CA LYS A 636 -62.51 -13.15 -24.82
C LYS A 636 -60.99 -12.95 -24.79
N ARG A 637 -60.35 -13.95 -25.42
CA ARG A 637 -59.06 -13.98 -26.11
C ARG A 637 -58.83 -12.79 -27.06
N LEU A 638 -57.58 -12.33 -27.12
CA LEU A 638 -56.85 -12.16 -28.38
C LEU A 638 -55.37 -12.56 -28.16
N ARG A 639 -54.93 -13.57 -28.90
CA ARG A 639 -53.53 -13.97 -29.10
C ARG A 639 -53.09 -13.43 -30.45
N THR A 640 -51.86 -12.93 -30.53
CA THR A 640 -51.07 -12.96 -31.77
C THR A 640 -49.66 -13.44 -31.44
N ASN A 641 -49.34 -14.61 -32.00
CA ASN A 641 -48.01 -15.21 -32.08
C ASN A 641 -47.13 -14.43 -33.07
N THR A 642 -45.81 -14.48 -32.88
CA THR A 642 -44.87 -14.71 -33.99
C THR A 642 -43.63 -15.44 -33.46
N ASP A 643 -43.48 -16.70 -33.88
CA ASP A 643 -42.24 -17.48 -33.88
C ASP A 643 -41.38 -17.09 -35.09
N GLY A 644 -40.07 -17.35 -35.03
CA GLY A 644 -39.18 -17.25 -36.18
C GLY A 644 -37.73 -17.67 -35.90
N SER A 645 -37.48 -18.97 -35.92
CA SER A 645 -36.17 -19.64 -35.90
C SER A 645 -35.49 -19.67 -37.28
N SER A 646 -34.15 -19.56 -37.35
CA SER A 646 -33.32 -20.35 -38.29
C SER A 646 -31.82 -20.25 -38.00
N VAL A 647 -31.17 -21.41 -38.11
CA VAL A 647 -29.76 -21.82 -37.91
C VAL A 647 -28.93 -21.60 -39.21
N PRO A 648 -27.57 -21.67 -39.20
CA PRO A 648 -26.69 -20.94 -40.11
C PRO A 648 -26.12 -21.79 -41.27
N ALA A 649 -25.36 -21.15 -42.17
CA ALA A 649 -24.53 -21.81 -43.17
C ALA A 649 -23.18 -21.09 -43.36
N GLU A 650 -22.20 -21.91 -43.70
CA GLU A 650 -20.76 -21.72 -43.67
C GLU A 650 -20.21 -21.58 -45.12
N VAL A 651 -18.97 -21.07 -45.24
CA VAL A 651 -17.94 -21.36 -46.27
C VAL A 651 -17.80 -20.48 -47.54
N GLU A 652 -16.52 -20.12 -47.76
CA GLU A 652 -15.75 -19.79 -49.00
C GLU A 652 -15.73 -18.38 -49.62
N GLY A 653 -14.53 -17.77 -49.59
CA GLY A 653 -13.72 -17.68 -50.81
C GLY A 653 -13.45 -16.31 -51.45
N LYS A 654 -12.17 -15.90 -51.41
CA LYS A 654 -11.37 -15.14 -52.40
C LYS A 654 -11.48 -13.60 -52.55
N GLU A 655 -10.29 -13.00 -52.39
CA GLU A 655 -9.61 -11.98 -53.22
C GLU A 655 -10.40 -10.77 -53.73
N ARG A 656 -10.11 -9.58 -53.18
CA ARG A 656 -9.28 -8.55 -53.83
C ARG A 656 -8.93 -7.42 -52.87
#